data_AF-A0A9D6MXL2-F1
#
_entry.id   AF-A0A9D6MXL2-F1
#
_cell.length_a   1.000
_cell.length_b   1.000
_cell.length_c   1.000
_cell.angle_alpha   90.00
_cell.angle_beta   90.00
_cell.angle_gamma   90.00
#
_symmetry.space_group_name_H-M   'P 1'
#
loop_
_entity.id
_entity.type
_entity.pdbx_description
1 polymer ?
#
loop_
_entity_poly.entity_id
_entity_poly.type
_entity_poly.pdbx_seq_one_letter_code
_entity_poly.pdbx_strand_id
1 'polypeptide(L)'
;MKRSAKGLRAFRVRCELAWVAVALAGLSAVAGADNPPAFRTGVLPLLTKAGCNAGACHGAATGQGGFKLSLLGYDPEEDYERITRERGGRRIDRAAPAESLLLRKSSRQIEHEGGRRLPRSSEAFRKVLHWIEAGAPYGSRELRVLGIAVSPDDVLLPSTNRSVSLRVTARLSDGSREDVTRLALYSSNDDAIVEAGPQGEARVIGPGATSVMVRYSGQVAASRVASPFGGAEVMNPLAASEHWIDRQIGAELKRLRIPGSGPSSDAEFLRRAHLDVIGRLPTADEARAFLLKPRSREDRQRAIDALLQREEFVDFWTMRLADLLLISGRRGSEEATRVYHEWVRAQVARNTPFDELARALLTSSGRLSADGPSNFFTLASDPRDMAEHAGRIFLGAQIACARCHAHPTDRWTQEDYHRFAAYFARVSREGDFIQSGERGEVEHPKTGEPLEPRPLGARASTAPQGADRRVELARWMTSPDTTQFSRAIVNRVWRHMMGRGLVEPVDDLRPTNPATHPGLLAALAKDFVAHGHDLRWLIRSIAVTRAYQLASRTTGLNRLDDRFYSHAYLKELPAPVILDAIAQVTEVPDAFPGYPEGARAVQLIGTRTPSYALDVLGRCSRDAACDGGGRRGGGLALALHLINGPTINARLRSGVVAHLLAQGATGREMIEELYLRAFTRRPEAAELAEWERMFASASDKATAAQDLLWTALNSREFAYNH
;
A
#
# COMPACT_ATOMS: atom_id res chain seq x y z
N MET A 1 31.69 -59.03 -13.66
CA MET A 1 32.13 -60.30 -13.01
C MET A 1 32.70 -60.01 -11.63
N LYS A 2 32.07 -60.60 -10.60
CA LYS A 2 32.55 -61.04 -9.26
C LYS A 2 33.83 -60.46 -8.61
N ARG A 3 33.64 -59.98 -7.35
CA ARG A 3 34.41 -60.25 -6.07
C ARG A 3 35.91 -59.84 -6.04
N SER A 4 36.60 -59.49 -4.95
CA SER A 4 36.45 -59.49 -3.47
C SER A 4 37.73 -58.79 -2.92
N ALA A 5 37.64 -57.75 -2.09
CA ALA A 5 37.85 -57.74 -0.62
C ALA A 5 39.29 -57.94 -0.04
N LYS A 6 39.64 -57.02 0.88
CA LYS A 6 40.49 -57.10 2.10
C LYS A 6 42.02 -56.91 2.01
N GLY A 7 42.51 -55.89 2.74
CA GLY A 7 43.24 -56.15 4.00
C GLY A 7 44.66 -55.57 4.20
N LEU A 8 44.74 -54.51 5.04
CA LEU A 8 45.73 -54.18 6.09
C LEU A 8 47.26 -54.36 5.92
N ARG A 9 48.01 -53.28 6.21
CA ARG A 9 49.13 -53.11 7.19
C ARG A 9 49.81 -51.74 6.92
N ALA A 10 49.63 -50.67 7.70
CA ALA A 10 50.14 -50.36 9.05
C ALA A 10 51.66 -50.46 9.21
N PHE A 11 52.35 -49.30 9.21
CA PHE A 11 53.64 -49.11 9.86
C PHE A 11 53.61 -47.81 10.69
N ARG A 12 53.86 -47.98 11.98
CA ARG A 12 54.04 -46.95 13.03
C ARG A 12 55.53 -46.77 13.25
N VAL A 13 55.96 -45.54 13.56
CA VAL A 13 57.03 -45.30 14.53
C VAL A 13 56.55 -44.22 15.51
N ARG A 14 56.67 -44.54 16.80
CA ARG A 14 56.42 -43.73 18.01
C ARG A 14 57.76 -43.20 18.53
N CYS A 15 57.73 -42.09 19.28
CA CYS A 15 58.40 -41.90 20.58
C CYS A 15 57.86 -40.58 21.20
N GLU A 16 57.04 -40.63 22.26
CA GLU A 16 57.39 -40.55 23.72
C GLU A 16 57.38 -39.07 24.20
N LEU A 17 56.28 -38.57 24.79
CA LEU A 17 55.94 -38.52 26.23
C LEU A 17 56.96 -37.78 27.13
N ALA A 18 56.59 -36.57 27.57
CA ALA A 18 56.93 -36.06 28.91
C ALA A 18 55.90 -34.99 29.33
N TRP A 19 55.12 -35.33 30.36
CA TRP A 19 54.26 -34.43 31.11
C TRP A 19 55.11 -33.60 32.08
N VAL A 20 55.02 -32.27 32.00
CA VAL A 20 55.31 -31.37 33.13
C VAL A 20 54.21 -30.33 33.20
N ALA A 21 53.51 -30.32 34.33
CA ALA A 21 52.53 -29.33 34.70
C ALA A 21 53.20 -27.97 34.95
N VAL A 22 52.72 -26.92 34.29
CA VAL A 22 52.85 -25.54 34.78
C VAL A 22 51.46 -24.92 34.75
N ALA A 23 50.95 -24.68 35.95
CA ALA A 23 49.80 -23.84 36.19
C ALA A 23 50.07 -22.44 35.65
N LEU A 24 49.34 -22.03 34.62
CA LEU A 24 49.10 -20.62 34.33
C LEU A 24 47.59 -20.42 34.38
N ALA A 25 47.21 -19.74 35.46
CA ALA A 25 45.87 -19.36 35.80
C ALA A 25 45.16 -18.67 34.63
N GLY A 26 43.86 -18.92 34.54
CA GLY A 26 42.97 -18.26 33.61
C GLY A 26 43.09 -16.74 33.68
N LEU A 27 43.38 -16.16 32.53
CA LEU A 27 42.92 -14.84 32.15
C LEU A 27 42.18 -15.03 30.84
N SER A 28 40.89 -15.37 30.96
CA SER A 28 39.92 -15.02 29.93
C SER A 28 40.06 -13.52 29.72
N ALA A 29 40.61 -13.11 28.59
CA ALA A 29 40.59 -11.72 28.18
C ALA A 29 39.13 -11.32 27.98
N VAL A 30 38.55 -10.73 29.03
CA VAL A 30 37.38 -9.87 28.93
C VAL A 30 37.81 -8.67 28.09
N ALA A 31 37.65 -8.76 26.77
CA ALA A 31 37.76 -7.62 25.89
C ALA A 31 36.51 -6.75 26.07
N GLY A 32 36.51 -5.98 27.15
CA GLY A 32 35.51 -4.97 27.47
C GLY A 32 36.19 -3.85 28.25
N ALA A 33 36.92 -2.98 27.55
CA ALA A 33 37.56 -1.81 28.14
C ALA A 33 37.60 -0.64 27.13
N ASP A 34 36.88 0.43 27.46
CA ASP A 34 37.21 1.85 27.24
C ASP A 34 37.53 2.41 25.84
N ASN A 35 36.97 1.85 24.76
CA ASN A 35 36.91 2.61 23.51
C ASN A 35 35.74 3.61 23.54
N PRO A 36 35.98 4.92 23.29
CA PRO A 36 34.92 5.91 23.27
C PRO A 36 33.91 5.58 22.16
N PRO A 37 32.60 5.78 22.39
CA PRO A 37 31.60 5.44 21.40
C PRO A 37 31.80 6.27 20.13
N ALA A 38 31.82 5.61 18.97
CA ALA A 38 31.86 6.32 17.69
C ALA A 38 30.64 7.24 17.56
N PHE A 39 30.81 8.40 16.93
CA PHE A 39 29.75 9.39 16.86
C PHE A 39 28.51 8.84 16.14
N ARG A 40 28.73 8.25 14.96
CA ARG A 40 27.68 7.74 14.06
C ARG A 40 26.84 6.62 14.68
N THR A 41 27.47 5.61 15.29
CA THR A 41 26.79 4.39 15.79
C THR A 41 26.48 4.42 17.28
N GLY A 42 27.16 5.27 18.06
CA GLY A 42 27.00 5.35 19.52
C GLY A 42 26.33 6.65 19.97
N VAL A 43 26.92 7.80 19.67
CA VAL A 43 26.48 9.10 20.22
C VAL A 43 25.21 9.61 19.56
N LEU A 44 25.17 9.66 18.23
CA LEU A 44 24.04 10.21 17.49
C LEU A 44 22.74 9.42 17.73
N PRO A 45 22.74 8.08 17.82
CA PRO A 45 21.55 7.33 18.22
C PRO A 45 21.05 7.68 19.63
N LEU A 46 21.93 7.97 20.59
CA LEU A 46 21.53 8.43 21.93
C LEU A 46 20.84 9.80 21.87
N LEU A 47 21.39 10.74 21.10
CA LEU A 47 20.77 12.06 20.89
C LEU A 47 19.40 11.93 20.20
N THR A 48 19.32 11.00 19.24
CA THR A 48 18.08 10.70 18.51
C THR A 48 17.03 10.11 19.43
N LYS A 49 17.42 9.14 20.25
CA LYS A 49 16.55 8.51 21.25
C LYS A 49 16.06 9.49 22.32
N ALA A 50 16.89 10.48 22.67
CA ALA A 50 16.51 11.58 23.56
C ALA A 50 15.61 12.63 22.88
N GLY A 51 15.37 12.54 21.56
CA GLY A 51 14.53 13.45 20.79
C GLY A 51 15.22 14.77 20.42
N CYS A 52 16.53 14.89 20.58
CA CYS A 52 17.26 16.15 20.33
C CYS A 52 17.15 16.61 18.88
N ASN A 53 17.16 15.67 17.93
CA ASN A 53 17.05 15.90 16.49
C ASN A 53 15.69 15.48 15.92
N ALA A 54 14.64 15.44 16.75
CA ALA A 54 13.27 15.28 16.28
C ALA A 54 12.77 16.54 15.57
N GLY A 55 11.72 16.41 14.74
CA GLY A 55 11.14 17.53 13.97
C GLY A 55 10.59 18.68 14.84
N ALA A 56 10.24 18.42 16.10
CA ALA A 56 9.82 19.43 17.07
C ALA A 56 10.99 20.12 17.80
N CYS A 57 12.24 19.72 17.53
CA CYS A 57 13.45 20.22 18.21
C CYS A 57 14.51 20.62 17.15
N HIS A 58 15.79 20.28 17.35
CA HIS A 58 16.84 20.72 16.43
C HIS A 58 16.77 20.04 15.06
N GLY A 59 15.96 18.99 14.89
CA GLY A 59 15.66 18.37 13.60
C GLY A 59 14.58 19.08 12.78
N ALA A 60 14.02 20.19 13.29
CA ALA A 60 13.11 21.03 12.53
C ALA A 60 13.78 21.57 11.25
N ALA A 61 13.00 21.89 10.22
CA ALA A 61 13.51 22.37 8.93
C ALA A 61 14.44 23.59 9.08
N THR A 62 14.15 24.48 10.02
CA THR A 62 14.96 25.67 10.35
C THR A 62 15.91 25.46 11.54
N GLY A 63 15.87 24.31 12.20
CA GLY A 63 16.47 24.09 13.51
C GLY A 63 15.79 24.89 14.62
N GLN A 64 16.41 24.94 15.80
CA GLN A 64 15.92 25.70 16.96
C GLN A 64 17.07 26.46 17.63
N GLY A 65 16.84 27.72 18.02
CA GLY A 65 17.84 28.56 18.69
C GLY A 65 19.15 28.76 17.90
N GLY A 66 19.07 28.76 16.57
CA GLY A 66 20.25 28.83 15.70
C GLY A 66 21.13 27.57 15.73
N PHE A 67 20.56 26.43 16.13
CA PHE A 67 21.19 25.11 16.09
C PHE A 67 20.27 24.13 15.35
N LYS A 68 20.81 23.57 14.26
CA LYS A 68 20.10 22.64 13.39
C LYS A 68 20.89 21.33 13.31
N LEU A 69 20.17 20.24 13.52
CA LEU A 69 20.61 18.87 13.28
C LEU A 69 19.77 18.28 12.14
N SER A 70 20.29 17.26 11.49
CA SER A 70 19.55 16.44 10.54
C SER A 70 18.39 15.75 11.26
N LEU A 71 17.22 15.71 10.61
CA LEU A 71 16.03 15.06 11.15
C LEU A 71 16.38 13.60 11.51
N LEU A 72 16.13 13.17 12.74
CA LEU A 72 16.38 11.78 13.20
C LEU A 72 17.82 11.24 12.96
N GLY A 73 18.81 12.12 12.77
CA GLY A 73 20.22 11.73 12.65
C GLY A 73 20.58 11.12 11.29
N TYR A 74 19.89 11.55 10.24
CA TYR A 74 20.10 11.06 8.87
C TYR A 74 21.39 11.52 8.19
N ASP A 75 22.01 12.60 8.65
CA ASP A 75 23.30 13.10 8.15
C ASP A 75 24.31 13.20 9.32
N PRO A 76 24.95 12.07 9.68
CA PRO A 76 25.86 12.02 10.82
C PRO A 76 27.09 12.93 10.66
N GLU A 77 27.57 13.13 9.45
CA GLU A 77 28.68 14.03 9.14
C GLU A 77 28.31 15.48 9.44
N GLU A 78 27.16 15.95 8.92
CA GLU A 78 26.68 17.30 9.21
C GLU A 78 26.40 17.47 10.71
N ASP A 79 25.72 16.52 11.34
CA ASP A 79 25.41 16.58 12.77
C ASP A 79 26.67 16.68 13.64
N TYR A 80 27.71 15.92 13.28
CA TYR A 80 28.99 16.00 13.97
C TYR A 80 29.61 17.39 13.85
N GLU A 81 29.64 17.98 12.65
CA GLU A 81 30.21 19.31 12.44
C GLU A 81 29.43 20.40 13.16
N ARG A 82 28.09 20.33 13.13
CA ARG A 82 27.19 21.27 13.84
C ARG A 82 27.39 21.19 15.35
N ILE A 83 27.65 20.00 15.89
CA ILE A 83 27.91 19.80 17.31
C ILE A 83 29.32 20.24 17.69
N THR A 84 30.35 19.85 16.93
CA THR A 84 31.74 19.94 17.38
C THR A 84 32.50 21.17 16.86
N ARG A 85 32.07 21.78 15.75
CA ARG A 85 32.86 22.81 15.03
C ARG A 85 32.09 24.11 14.82
N GLU A 86 30.80 24.04 14.51
CA GLU A 86 30.01 25.23 14.15
C GLU A 86 30.00 26.29 15.28
N ARG A 87 30.04 27.57 14.89
CA ARG A 87 30.14 28.72 15.80
C ARG A 87 31.35 28.61 16.74
N GLY A 88 32.50 28.21 16.20
CA GLY A 88 33.76 28.12 16.94
C GLY A 88 33.80 26.99 17.98
N GLY A 89 33.03 25.92 17.77
CA GLY A 89 33.00 24.76 18.68
C GLY A 89 32.31 25.00 20.02
N ARG A 90 31.58 26.13 20.18
CA ARG A 90 30.99 26.58 21.45
C ARG A 90 30.11 25.56 22.21
N ARG A 91 29.67 24.49 21.55
CA ARG A 91 28.76 23.49 22.11
C ARG A 91 29.48 22.38 22.88
N ILE A 92 30.78 22.20 22.64
CA ILE A 92 31.65 21.21 23.26
C ILE A 92 32.82 21.93 23.92
N ASP A 93 32.94 21.80 25.23
CA ASP A 93 34.11 22.26 25.97
C ASP A 93 35.03 21.06 26.21
N ARG A 94 36.20 21.06 25.57
CA ARG A 94 37.18 19.97 25.68
C ARG A 94 38.03 20.06 26.95
N ALA A 95 38.15 21.25 27.54
CA ALA A 95 38.90 21.45 28.78
C ALA A 95 38.04 21.10 30.00
N ALA A 96 36.74 21.38 29.92
CA ALA A 96 35.74 21.00 30.91
C ALA A 96 34.56 20.24 30.26
N PRO A 97 34.72 18.95 29.90
CA PRO A 97 33.70 18.13 29.22
C PRO A 97 32.30 18.22 29.82
N ALA A 98 32.18 18.16 31.15
CA ALA A 98 30.92 18.26 31.87
C ALA A 98 30.22 19.62 31.73
N GLU A 99 30.98 20.68 31.44
CA GLU A 99 30.48 22.04 31.24
C GLU A 99 30.04 22.33 29.79
N SER A 100 30.22 21.37 28.88
CA SER A 100 29.77 21.48 27.50
C SER A 100 28.29 21.89 27.41
N LEU A 101 27.97 22.92 26.62
CA LEU A 101 26.59 23.40 26.45
C LEU A 101 25.65 22.28 25.98
N LEU A 102 26.13 21.34 25.16
CA LEU A 102 25.38 20.16 24.74
C LEU A 102 24.83 19.38 25.94
N LEU A 103 25.66 19.14 26.96
CA LEU A 103 25.27 18.41 28.17
C LEU A 103 24.45 19.29 29.12
N ARG A 104 24.86 20.55 29.34
CA ARG A 104 24.18 21.44 30.29
C ARG A 104 22.75 21.79 29.85
N LYS A 105 22.53 22.07 28.56
CA LYS A 105 21.18 22.35 28.01
C LYS A 105 20.32 21.09 28.03
N SER A 106 20.82 19.97 27.52
CA SER A 106 20.04 18.72 27.43
C SER A 106 19.68 18.13 28.80
N SER A 107 20.52 18.34 29.82
CA SER A 107 20.22 17.94 31.20
C SER A 107 19.47 19.00 32.02
N ARG A 108 19.20 20.17 31.42
CA ARG A 108 18.56 21.35 32.05
C ARG A 108 19.30 21.87 33.29
N GLN A 109 20.64 21.81 33.26
CA GLN A 109 21.50 22.55 34.21
C GLN A 109 21.48 24.06 33.92
N ILE A 110 21.16 24.41 32.68
CA ILE A 110 20.82 25.76 32.26
C ILE A 110 19.52 25.72 31.46
N GLU A 111 18.83 26.85 31.37
CA GLU A 111 17.53 26.92 30.70
C GLU A 111 17.58 26.41 29.27
N HIS A 112 16.63 25.55 28.91
CA HIS A 112 16.51 24.95 27.60
C HIS A 112 15.03 24.77 27.28
N GLU A 113 14.57 25.48 26.25
CA GLU A 113 13.15 25.46 25.82
C GLU A 113 12.68 24.06 25.46
N GLY A 114 13.56 23.23 24.89
CA GLY A 114 13.27 21.83 24.58
C GLY A 114 13.08 20.95 25.82
N GLY A 115 13.25 21.47 27.04
CA GLY A 115 13.10 20.74 28.29
C GLY A 115 14.29 19.80 28.60
N ARG A 116 14.10 18.93 29.59
CA ARG A 116 15.11 17.95 30.01
C ARG A 116 15.06 16.70 29.12
N ARG A 117 16.09 16.49 28.29
CA ARG A 117 16.20 15.39 27.33
C ARG A 117 17.22 14.32 27.73
N LEU A 118 18.32 14.72 28.35
CA LEU A 118 19.39 13.83 28.84
C LEU A 118 19.64 14.07 30.34
N PRO A 119 18.88 13.42 31.24
CA PRO A 119 19.13 13.54 32.67
C PRO A 119 20.56 13.13 33.04
N ARG A 120 21.20 13.81 34.00
CA ARG A 120 22.57 13.48 34.46
C ARG A 120 22.70 12.05 34.98
N SER A 121 21.62 11.48 35.50
CA SER A 121 21.54 10.10 35.99
C SER A 121 21.41 9.07 34.86
N SER A 122 21.22 9.48 33.61
CA SER A 122 21.02 8.55 32.48
C SER A 122 22.34 7.98 31.97
N GLU A 123 22.30 6.73 31.49
CA GLU A 123 23.42 6.10 30.77
C GLU A 123 23.81 6.92 29.52
N ALA A 124 22.82 7.48 28.83
CA ALA A 124 23.03 8.32 27.65
C ALA A 124 23.89 9.55 27.97
N PHE A 125 23.62 10.25 29.06
CA PHE A 125 24.42 11.40 29.50
C PHE A 125 25.89 10.99 29.74
N ARG A 126 26.13 9.89 30.46
CA ARG A 126 27.49 9.40 30.75
C ARG A 126 28.24 9.02 29.47
N LYS A 127 27.57 8.38 28.52
CA LYS A 127 28.19 8.00 27.23
C LYS A 127 28.55 9.22 26.37
N VAL A 128 27.68 10.23 26.33
CA VAL A 128 27.98 11.49 25.62
C VAL A 128 29.11 12.23 26.32
N LEU A 129 29.13 12.27 27.66
CA LEU A 129 30.24 12.86 28.43
C LEU A 129 31.57 12.14 28.13
N HIS A 130 31.59 10.81 28.22
CA HIS A 130 32.78 10.01 27.92
C HIS A 130 33.29 10.22 26.48
N TRP A 131 32.38 10.37 25.52
CA TRP A 131 32.75 10.74 24.15
C TRP A 131 33.43 12.10 24.07
N ILE A 132 32.95 13.11 24.82
CA ILE A 132 33.57 14.43 24.88
C ILE A 132 34.94 14.37 25.57
N GLU A 133 35.04 13.65 26.69
CA GLU A 133 36.29 13.43 27.43
C GLU A 133 37.37 12.79 26.54
N ALA A 134 36.98 11.89 25.63
CA ALA A 134 37.86 11.29 24.64
C ALA A 134 38.20 12.22 23.44
N GLY A 135 37.86 13.50 23.50
CA GLY A 135 38.14 14.49 22.45
C GLY A 135 37.05 14.59 21.38
N ALA A 136 35.87 14.02 21.62
CA ALA A 136 34.74 13.99 20.69
C ALA A 136 35.10 13.40 19.31
N PRO A 137 35.68 12.17 19.23
CA PRO A 137 36.09 11.58 17.95
C PRO A 137 34.88 11.26 17.07
N TYR A 138 35.00 11.44 15.75
CA TYR A 138 33.97 10.96 14.82
C TYR A 138 33.90 9.42 14.80
N GLY A 139 35.07 8.76 14.84
CA GLY A 139 35.24 7.34 14.51
C GLY A 139 35.62 7.15 13.04
N SER A 140 35.56 5.91 12.56
CA SER A 140 35.79 5.61 11.12
C SER A 140 34.61 6.13 10.29
N ARG A 141 34.90 6.96 9.27
CA ARG A 141 33.90 7.44 8.29
C ARG A 141 33.43 6.34 7.33
N GLU A 142 34.23 5.29 7.18
CA GLU A 142 33.89 4.15 6.34
C GLU A 142 32.92 3.17 7.01
N LEU A 143 32.79 3.25 8.35
CA LEU A 143 31.90 2.37 9.12
C LEU A 143 30.45 2.87 9.05
N ARG A 144 29.62 2.17 8.26
CA ARG A 144 28.22 2.52 7.99
C ARG A 144 27.30 1.40 8.45
N VAL A 145 26.13 1.77 8.96
CA VAL A 145 25.05 0.81 9.25
C VAL A 145 24.38 0.43 7.93
N LEU A 146 24.56 -0.82 7.49
CA LEU A 146 24.00 -1.36 6.24
C LEU A 146 22.55 -1.86 6.38
N GLY A 147 22.02 -1.91 7.60
CA GLY A 147 20.67 -2.36 7.90
C GLY A 147 20.56 -2.84 9.35
N ILE A 148 19.31 -2.98 9.79
CA ILE A 148 18.98 -3.55 11.10
C ILE A 148 18.05 -4.76 10.93
N ALA A 149 18.15 -5.71 11.84
CA ALA A 149 17.22 -6.81 11.99
C ALA A 149 16.61 -6.75 13.39
N VAL A 150 15.32 -7.07 13.49
CA VAL A 150 14.60 -7.21 14.77
C VAL A 150 14.23 -8.67 14.98
N SER A 151 14.37 -9.17 16.21
CA SER A 151 14.01 -10.54 16.58
C SER A 151 13.22 -10.54 17.89
N PRO A 152 12.10 -11.27 17.98
CA PRO A 152 11.40 -11.90 16.86
C PRO A 152 10.94 -10.85 15.84
N ASP A 153 10.85 -11.22 14.56
CA ASP A 153 10.28 -10.39 13.50
C ASP A 153 8.77 -10.61 13.35
N ASP A 154 8.27 -11.77 13.81
CA ASP A 154 6.85 -12.07 13.95
C ASP A 154 6.58 -12.88 15.23
N VAL A 155 5.65 -12.43 16.07
CA VAL A 155 5.31 -13.08 17.34
C VAL A 155 3.82 -13.02 17.64
N LEU A 156 3.28 -14.15 18.12
CA LEU A 156 1.94 -14.27 18.66
C LEU A 156 2.00 -14.45 20.17
N LEU A 157 1.40 -13.54 20.92
CA LEU A 157 1.25 -13.63 22.36
C LEU A 157 -0.15 -14.18 22.69
N PRO A 158 -0.29 -15.08 23.69
CA PRO A 158 -1.52 -15.83 23.88
C PRO A 158 -2.68 -15.01 24.46
N SER A 159 -2.39 -13.86 25.07
CA SER A 159 -3.37 -12.99 25.73
C SER A 159 -2.86 -11.55 25.83
N THR A 160 -3.76 -10.62 26.17
CA THR A 160 -3.43 -9.25 26.54
C THR A 160 -2.57 -9.19 27.81
N ASN A 161 -1.93 -8.04 28.04
CA ASN A 161 -0.97 -7.77 29.13
C ASN A 161 0.27 -8.68 29.16
N ARG A 162 0.54 -9.39 28.06
CA ARG A 162 1.81 -10.06 27.84
C ARG A 162 2.75 -9.14 27.08
N SER A 163 4.04 -9.26 27.40
CA SER A 163 5.10 -8.50 26.74
C SER A 163 6.09 -9.44 26.08
N VAL A 164 6.73 -8.95 25.02
CA VAL A 164 7.87 -9.57 24.37
C VAL A 164 9.02 -8.58 24.32
N SER A 165 10.25 -9.05 24.51
CA SER A 165 11.45 -8.23 24.33
C SER A 165 11.98 -8.40 22.92
N LEU A 166 11.99 -7.30 22.16
CA LEU A 166 12.57 -7.20 20.84
C LEU A 166 14.08 -6.96 20.95
N ARG A 167 14.87 -7.79 20.27
CA ARG A 167 16.31 -7.59 20.10
C ARG A 167 16.57 -6.96 18.74
N VAL A 168 17.43 -5.94 18.71
CA VAL A 168 17.81 -5.24 17.48
C VAL A 168 19.29 -5.44 17.21
N THR A 169 19.61 -5.96 16.03
CA THR A 169 20.99 -6.18 15.60
C THR A 169 21.29 -5.33 14.35
N ALA A 170 22.31 -4.48 14.43
CA ALA A 170 22.82 -3.72 13.30
C ALA A 170 23.88 -4.53 12.55
N ARG A 171 23.88 -4.45 11.22
CA ARG A 171 24.96 -4.97 10.36
C ARG A 171 25.78 -3.80 9.83
N LEU A 172 27.09 -3.82 10.05
CA LEU A 172 27.99 -2.75 9.66
C LEU A 172 28.72 -3.05 8.33
N SER A 173 29.33 -2.02 7.73
CA SER A 173 30.02 -2.10 6.42
C SER A 173 31.30 -2.93 6.45
N ASP A 174 31.92 -3.09 7.62
CA ASP A 174 33.06 -3.98 7.85
C ASP A 174 32.66 -5.46 8.05
N GLY A 175 31.36 -5.76 7.93
CA GLY A 175 30.81 -7.11 8.11
C GLY A 175 30.44 -7.47 9.55
N SER A 176 30.81 -6.64 10.54
CA SER A 176 30.48 -6.87 11.94
C SER A 176 28.98 -6.70 12.24
N ARG A 177 28.56 -7.22 13.39
CA ARG A 177 27.18 -7.10 13.90
C ARG A 177 27.18 -6.63 15.34
N GLU A 178 26.30 -5.70 15.65
CA GLU A 178 26.21 -5.10 16.99
C GLU A 178 24.78 -5.18 17.55
N ASP A 179 24.65 -5.46 18.84
CA ASP A 179 23.38 -5.34 19.56
C ASP A 179 23.11 -3.86 19.85
N VAL A 180 22.09 -3.33 19.20
CA VAL A 180 21.71 -1.92 19.28
C VAL A 180 20.34 -1.75 19.96
N THR A 181 19.85 -2.78 20.64
CA THR A 181 18.51 -2.83 21.26
C THR A 181 18.25 -1.62 22.14
N ARG A 182 19.22 -1.24 23.00
CA ARG A 182 19.09 -0.09 23.90
C ARG A 182 19.28 1.27 23.20
N LEU A 183 19.82 1.30 21.98
CA LEU A 183 20.02 2.52 21.20
C LEU A 183 18.89 2.76 20.19
N ALA A 184 18.15 1.73 19.82
CA ALA A 184 17.04 1.83 18.90
C ALA A 184 15.85 2.59 19.50
N LEU A 185 15.07 3.19 18.60
CA LEU A 185 13.77 3.80 18.84
C LEU A 185 12.67 2.81 18.44
N TYR A 186 11.61 2.76 19.23
CA TYR A 186 10.46 1.88 19.04
C TYR A 186 9.18 2.70 19.01
N SER A 187 8.26 2.36 18.13
CA SER A 187 6.92 2.94 18.06
C SER A 187 5.94 1.94 17.49
N SER A 188 4.73 1.87 18.03
CA SER A 188 3.67 1.03 17.48
C SER A 188 2.98 1.73 16.31
N ASN A 189 2.48 0.95 15.35
CA ASN A 189 1.55 1.44 14.35
C ASN A 189 0.10 1.51 14.89
N ASP A 190 -0.20 0.80 15.98
CA ASP A 190 -1.52 0.79 16.62
C ASP A 190 -1.37 0.53 18.12
N ASP A 191 -1.34 1.61 18.91
CA ASP A 191 -1.18 1.55 20.37
C ASP A 191 -2.37 0.89 21.08
N ALA A 192 -3.54 0.77 20.41
CA ALA A 192 -4.68 0.04 20.98
C ALA A 192 -4.47 -1.48 20.98
N ILE A 193 -3.56 -1.99 20.13
CA ILE A 193 -3.20 -3.41 20.06
C ILE A 193 -1.89 -3.67 20.82
N VAL A 194 -0.84 -2.87 20.56
CA VAL A 194 0.49 -3.06 21.17
C VAL A 194 1.10 -1.71 21.54
N GLU A 195 1.54 -1.58 22.79
CA GLU A 195 2.34 -0.45 23.25
C GLU A 195 3.83 -0.80 23.15
N ALA A 196 4.62 0.09 22.55
CA ALA A 196 6.07 -0.10 22.42
C ALA A 196 6.84 0.69 23.48
N GLY A 197 7.57 -0.02 24.35
CA GLY A 197 8.40 0.55 25.40
C GLY A 197 9.78 0.99 24.89
N PRO A 198 10.44 1.94 25.59
CA PRO A 198 11.68 2.55 25.14
C PRO A 198 12.90 1.61 25.17
N GLN A 199 12.80 0.44 25.79
CA GLN A 199 13.90 -0.55 25.90
C GLN A 199 13.68 -1.78 24.99
N GLY A 200 12.75 -1.70 24.04
CA GLY A 200 12.43 -2.81 23.15
C GLY A 200 11.40 -3.79 23.72
N GLU A 201 10.72 -3.44 24.81
CA GLU A 201 9.53 -4.18 25.24
C GLU A 201 8.36 -3.83 24.32
N ALA A 202 7.59 -4.82 23.88
CA ALA A 202 6.32 -4.63 23.20
C ALA A 202 5.22 -5.33 24.01
N ARG A 203 4.26 -4.57 24.53
CA ARG A 203 3.20 -5.06 25.42
C ARG A 203 1.85 -5.07 24.69
N VAL A 204 1.18 -6.22 24.68
CA VAL A 204 -0.15 -6.34 24.07
C VAL A 204 -1.20 -5.69 24.97
N ILE A 205 -1.95 -4.76 24.40
CA ILE A 205 -3.06 -4.05 25.02
C ILE A 205 -4.39 -4.70 24.63
N GLY A 206 -4.57 -4.99 23.34
CA GLY A 206 -5.80 -5.52 22.77
C GLY A 206 -5.57 -6.69 21.80
N PRO A 207 -6.64 -7.43 21.44
CA PRO A 207 -6.56 -8.46 20.40
C PRO A 207 -6.31 -7.83 19.03
N GLY A 208 -5.70 -8.58 18.13
CA GLY A 208 -5.39 -8.15 16.77
C GLY A 208 -3.93 -8.37 16.41
N ALA A 209 -3.50 -7.75 15.30
CA ALA A 209 -2.11 -7.76 14.87
C ALA A 209 -1.71 -6.35 14.43
N THR A 210 -0.56 -5.89 14.91
CA THR A 210 0.05 -4.62 14.50
C THR A 210 1.57 -4.79 14.36
N SER A 211 2.25 -3.73 13.95
CA SER A 211 3.70 -3.71 13.80
C SER A 211 4.33 -2.71 14.75
N VAL A 212 5.40 -3.13 15.41
CA VAL A 212 6.30 -2.25 16.16
C VAL A 212 7.44 -1.85 15.22
N MET A 213 7.43 -0.59 14.80
CA MET A 213 8.51 0.01 14.03
C MET A 213 9.74 0.19 14.92
N VAL A 214 10.89 -0.21 14.39
CA VAL A 214 12.20 -0.07 15.01
C VAL A 214 13.08 0.82 14.13
N ARG A 215 13.75 1.79 14.75
CA ARG A 215 14.65 2.72 14.04
C ARG A 215 16.01 2.82 14.73
N TYR A 216 17.07 2.78 13.93
CA TYR A 216 18.43 3.00 14.41
C TYR A 216 19.34 3.49 13.28
N SER A 217 20.06 4.60 13.50
CA SER A 217 21.04 5.17 12.56
C SER A 217 20.53 5.30 11.11
N GLY A 218 19.33 5.87 10.93
CA GLY A 218 18.69 6.05 9.63
C GLY A 218 18.07 4.78 9.02
N GLN A 219 18.27 3.61 9.63
CA GLN A 219 17.65 2.36 9.19
C GLN A 219 16.33 2.11 9.91
N VAL A 220 15.41 1.41 9.23
CA VAL A 220 14.11 1.00 9.76
C VAL A 220 13.89 -0.51 9.59
N ALA A 221 13.23 -1.10 10.57
CA ALA A 221 12.67 -2.46 10.52
C ALA A 221 11.33 -2.47 11.25
N ALA A 222 10.59 -3.58 11.18
CA ALA A 222 9.35 -3.76 11.91
C ALA A 222 9.27 -5.18 12.46
N SER A 223 8.73 -5.32 13.67
CA SER A 223 8.32 -6.60 14.24
C SER A 223 6.81 -6.66 14.24
N ARG A 224 6.24 -7.72 13.67
CA ARG A 224 4.80 -8.00 13.78
C ARG A 224 4.52 -8.60 15.15
N VAL A 225 3.59 -8.01 15.88
CA VAL A 225 3.16 -8.48 17.20
C VAL A 225 1.65 -8.65 17.16
N ALA A 226 1.18 -9.83 17.56
CA ALA A 226 -0.22 -10.19 17.50
C ALA A 226 -0.73 -10.85 18.78
N SER A 227 -2.03 -10.74 19.01
CA SER A 227 -2.77 -11.47 20.04
C SER A 227 -4.11 -11.96 19.48
N PRO A 228 -4.53 -13.21 19.76
CA PRO A 228 -5.81 -13.71 19.27
C PRO A 228 -7.03 -12.95 19.81
N PHE A 229 -8.14 -12.98 19.07
CA PHE A 229 -9.43 -12.40 19.44
C PHE A 229 -10.23 -13.23 20.46
N GLY A 230 -9.86 -14.49 20.70
CA GLY A 230 -10.57 -15.39 21.60
C GLY A 230 -9.70 -16.49 22.20
N GLY A 231 -10.23 -17.19 23.22
CA GLY A 231 -9.53 -18.26 23.94
C GLY A 231 -9.59 -19.64 23.27
N ALA A 232 -10.61 -19.89 22.46
CA ALA A 232 -10.88 -21.18 21.82
C ALA A 232 -10.50 -21.19 20.33
N GLU A 233 -10.24 -22.38 19.77
CA GLU A 233 -10.16 -22.54 18.33
C GLU A 233 -11.52 -22.21 17.68
N VAL A 234 -11.46 -21.65 16.47
CA VAL A 234 -12.64 -21.20 15.72
C VAL A 234 -12.77 -21.97 14.42
N MET A 235 -14.01 -22.13 13.95
CA MET A 235 -14.27 -22.68 12.64
C MET A 235 -13.68 -21.76 11.57
N ASN A 236 -12.90 -22.34 10.66
CA ASN A 236 -12.34 -21.64 9.51
C ASN A 236 -12.93 -22.23 8.21
N PRO A 237 -13.84 -21.52 7.53
CA PRO A 237 -14.48 -21.99 6.29
C PRO A 237 -13.50 -22.13 5.12
N LEU A 238 -12.28 -21.59 5.25
CA LEU A 238 -11.19 -21.69 4.28
C LEU A 238 -10.32 -22.95 4.51
N ALA A 239 -10.44 -23.64 5.65
CA ALA A 239 -9.61 -24.79 5.98
C ALA A 239 -9.76 -25.96 4.98
N ALA A 240 -10.93 -26.09 4.36
CA ALA A 240 -11.19 -27.10 3.33
C ALA A 240 -10.70 -26.70 1.93
N SER A 241 -10.13 -25.50 1.75
CA SER A 241 -9.64 -25.05 0.44
C SER A 241 -8.24 -25.55 0.15
N GLU A 242 -8.06 -26.10 -1.05
CA GLU A 242 -6.74 -26.39 -1.61
C GLU A 242 -6.14 -25.20 -2.38
N HIS A 243 -6.86 -24.07 -2.49
CA HIS A 243 -6.31 -22.89 -3.13
C HIS A 243 -5.25 -22.23 -2.23
N TRP A 244 -4.09 -21.90 -2.78
CA TRP A 244 -2.95 -21.41 -2.00
C TRP A 244 -3.21 -20.05 -1.34
N ILE A 245 -4.02 -19.17 -1.96
CA ILE A 245 -4.48 -17.91 -1.35
C ILE A 245 -5.34 -18.19 -0.11
N ASP A 246 -6.32 -19.10 -0.23
CA ASP A 246 -7.21 -19.46 0.88
C ASP A 246 -6.42 -20.07 2.05
N ARG A 247 -5.38 -20.86 1.78
CA ARG A 247 -4.51 -21.39 2.83
C ARG A 247 -3.78 -20.29 3.61
N GLN A 248 -3.31 -19.23 2.93
CA GLN A 248 -2.61 -18.12 3.58
C GLN A 248 -3.57 -17.29 4.47
N ILE A 249 -4.74 -16.93 3.94
CA ILE A 249 -5.77 -16.22 4.72
C ILE A 249 -6.24 -17.11 5.88
N GLY A 250 -6.53 -18.38 5.60
CA GLY A 250 -6.99 -19.33 6.60
C GLY A 250 -5.99 -19.58 7.71
N ALA A 251 -4.69 -19.61 7.42
CA ALA A 251 -3.64 -19.72 8.42
C ALA A 251 -3.65 -18.52 9.37
N GLU A 252 -3.81 -17.30 8.85
CA GLU A 252 -3.87 -16.08 9.66
C GLU A 252 -5.15 -15.99 10.50
N LEU A 253 -6.31 -16.32 9.92
CA LEU A 253 -7.57 -16.40 10.67
C LEU A 253 -7.50 -17.43 11.80
N LYS A 254 -6.89 -18.59 11.56
CA LYS A 254 -6.65 -19.61 12.59
C LYS A 254 -5.71 -19.07 13.67
N ARG A 255 -4.61 -18.42 13.26
CA ARG A 255 -3.61 -17.82 14.17
C ARG A 255 -4.24 -16.78 15.09
N LEU A 256 -5.10 -15.93 14.57
CA LEU A 256 -5.78 -14.86 15.32
C LEU A 256 -7.10 -15.31 15.96
N ARG A 257 -7.53 -16.55 15.73
CA ARG A 257 -8.80 -17.12 16.20
C ARG A 257 -10.00 -16.26 15.81
N ILE A 258 -10.02 -15.84 14.55
CA ILE A 258 -11.15 -15.11 13.94
C ILE A 258 -11.99 -16.11 13.13
N PRO A 259 -13.29 -16.30 13.45
CA PRO A 259 -14.15 -17.18 12.66
C PRO A 259 -14.41 -16.56 11.28
N GLY A 260 -14.42 -17.38 10.24
CA GLY A 260 -14.83 -16.91 8.91
C GLY A 260 -16.36 -16.99 8.74
N SER A 261 -16.92 -16.07 7.97
CA SER A 261 -18.34 -16.14 7.56
C SER A 261 -18.59 -17.33 6.62
N GLY A 262 -19.85 -17.74 6.49
CA GLY A 262 -20.24 -18.80 5.54
C GLY A 262 -19.96 -18.42 4.08
N PRO A 263 -20.12 -19.36 3.13
CA PRO A 263 -20.06 -19.04 1.71
C PRO A 263 -21.19 -18.06 1.34
N SER A 264 -20.90 -17.20 0.37
CA SER A 264 -21.89 -16.33 -0.27
C SER A 264 -22.97 -17.15 -0.97
N SER A 265 -24.17 -16.58 -1.02
CA SER A 265 -25.22 -17.10 -1.90
C SER A 265 -24.82 -16.96 -3.38
N ASP A 266 -25.51 -17.69 -4.28
CA ASP A 266 -25.27 -17.55 -5.73
C ASP A 266 -25.61 -16.14 -6.24
N ALA A 267 -26.58 -15.46 -5.61
CA ALA A 267 -26.95 -14.09 -5.93
C ALA A 267 -25.86 -13.08 -5.53
N GLU A 268 -25.38 -13.17 -4.29
CA GLU A 268 -24.27 -12.35 -3.78
C GLU A 268 -23.01 -12.56 -4.64
N PHE A 269 -22.67 -13.82 -4.93
CA PHE A 269 -21.54 -14.15 -5.79
C PHE A 269 -21.67 -13.52 -7.19
N LEU A 270 -22.82 -13.68 -7.84
CA LEU A 270 -23.02 -13.20 -9.20
C LEU A 270 -22.92 -11.69 -9.28
N ARG A 271 -23.59 -10.99 -8.35
CA ARG A 271 -23.54 -9.53 -8.22
C ARG A 271 -22.10 -9.06 -8.02
N ARG A 272 -21.40 -9.65 -7.05
CA ARG A 272 -20.03 -9.29 -6.69
C ARG A 272 -19.06 -9.49 -7.85
N ALA A 273 -19.14 -10.64 -8.52
CA ALA A 273 -18.29 -10.94 -9.67
C ALA A 273 -18.53 -9.95 -10.82
N HIS A 274 -19.77 -9.58 -11.13
CA HIS A 274 -20.05 -8.61 -12.19
C HIS A 274 -19.53 -7.21 -11.84
N LEU A 275 -19.77 -6.75 -10.62
CA LEU A 275 -19.33 -5.41 -10.19
C LEU A 275 -17.80 -5.30 -10.10
N ASP A 276 -17.13 -6.34 -9.61
CA ASP A 276 -15.67 -6.32 -9.47
C ASP A 276 -14.92 -6.56 -10.78
N VAL A 277 -15.42 -7.45 -11.64
CA VAL A 277 -14.72 -7.82 -12.86
C VAL A 277 -15.02 -6.85 -13.99
N ILE A 278 -16.27 -6.40 -14.13
CA ILE A 278 -16.73 -5.60 -15.28
C ILE A 278 -17.45 -4.29 -14.91
N GLY A 279 -17.55 -3.94 -13.62
CA GLY A 279 -18.12 -2.67 -13.19
C GLY A 279 -19.60 -2.49 -13.54
N ARG A 280 -20.36 -3.58 -13.63
CA ARG A 280 -21.77 -3.58 -14.08
C ARG A 280 -22.61 -4.53 -13.20
N LEU A 281 -23.91 -4.30 -13.11
CA LEU A 281 -24.83 -5.29 -12.54
C LEU A 281 -25.13 -6.40 -13.56
N PRO A 282 -25.40 -7.65 -13.12
CA PRO A 282 -26.02 -8.64 -13.98
C PRO A 282 -27.36 -8.14 -14.51
N THR A 283 -27.73 -8.49 -15.73
CA THR A 283 -29.10 -8.27 -16.21
C THR A 283 -30.08 -9.18 -15.46
N ALA A 284 -31.38 -8.85 -15.50
CA ALA A 284 -32.40 -9.69 -14.88
C ALA A 284 -32.40 -11.11 -15.47
N ASP A 285 -32.17 -11.25 -16.77
CA ASP A 285 -32.09 -12.54 -17.46
C ASP A 285 -30.84 -13.33 -17.06
N GLU A 286 -29.67 -12.68 -16.97
CA GLU A 286 -28.44 -13.29 -16.48
C GLU A 286 -28.64 -13.80 -15.04
N ALA A 287 -29.23 -12.97 -14.17
CA ALA A 287 -29.54 -13.33 -12.80
C ALA A 287 -30.54 -14.50 -12.74
N ARG A 288 -31.65 -14.42 -13.48
CA ARG A 288 -32.67 -15.47 -13.53
C ARG A 288 -32.08 -16.79 -13.98
N ALA A 289 -31.32 -16.80 -15.08
CA ALA A 289 -30.67 -17.99 -15.63
C ALA A 289 -29.64 -18.58 -14.65
N PHE A 290 -28.84 -17.75 -14.00
CA PHE A 290 -27.84 -18.21 -13.02
C PHE A 290 -28.50 -18.79 -11.77
N LEU A 291 -29.59 -18.20 -11.28
CA LEU A 291 -30.28 -18.61 -10.05
C LEU A 291 -31.27 -19.77 -10.21
N LEU A 292 -31.45 -20.32 -11.42
CA LEU A 292 -32.36 -21.45 -11.67
C LEU A 292 -32.03 -22.70 -10.84
N LYS A 293 -30.76 -22.91 -10.49
CA LYS A 293 -30.30 -24.05 -9.70
C LYS A 293 -29.03 -23.68 -8.90
N PRO A 294 -28.77 -24.36 -7.77
CA PRO A 294 -27.54 -24.17 -7.02
C PRO A 294 -26.30 -24.38 -7.90
N ARG A 295 -25.29 -23.53 -7.71
CA ARG A 295 -24.07 -23.54 -8.52
C ARG A 295 -22.92 -24.27 -7.85
N SER A 296 -22.25 -25.09 -8.65
CA SER A 296 -20.97 -25.71 -8.28
C SER A 296 -19.84 -24.68 -8.29
N ARG A 297 -18.67 -25.04 -7.74
CA ARG A 297 -17.46 -24.24 -7.83
C ARG A 297 -17.05 -24.01 -9.30
N GLU A 298 -17.19 -25.05 -10.12
CA GLU A 298 -16.86 -25.03 -11.54
C GLU A 298 -17.82 -24.12 -12.33
N ASP A 299 -19.10 -24.08 -11.98
CA ASP A 299 -20.06 -23.13 -12.56
C ASP A 299 -19.67 -21.68 -12.27
N ARG A 300 -19.32 -21.38 -11.00
CA ARG A 300 -18.88 -20.04 -10.58
C ARG A 300 -17.58 -19.64 -11.28
N GLN A 301 -16.63 -20.57 -11.42
CA GLN A 301 -15.39 -20.34 -12.16
C GLN A 301 -15.66 -20.05 -13.64
N ARG A 302 -16.54 -20.80 -14.31
CA ARG A 302 -16.93 -20.50 -15.70
C ARG A 302 -17.57 -19.12 -15.85
N ALA A 303 -18.38 -18.69 -14.87
CA ALA A 303 -18.96 -17.35 -14.88
C ALA A 303 -17.88 -16.26 -14.79
N ILE A 304 -16.88 -16.43 -13.92
CA ILE A 304 -15.71 -15.53 -13.83
C ILE A 304 -14.96 -15.50 -15.16
N ASP A 305 -14.66 -16.68 -15.72
CA ASP A 305 -13.92 -16.80 -16.98
C ASP A 305 -14.67 -16.12 -18.13
N ALA A 306 -16.01 -16.22 -18.18
CA ALA A 306 -16.84 -15.53 -19.16
C ALA A 306 -16.83 -14.00 -18.98
N LEU A 307 -16.94 -13.52 -17.73
CA LEU A 307 -16.89 -12.09 -17.43
C LEU A 307 -15.57 -11.46 -17.84
N LEU A 308 -14.46 -12.18 -17.63
CA LEU A 308 -13.14 -11.72 -18.04
C LEU A 308 -13.06 -11.53 -19.56
N GLN A 309 -13.83 -12.21 -20.40
CA GLN A 309 -13.76 -12.05 -21.86
C GLN A 309 -14.66 -10.95 -22.42
N ARG A 310 -15.47 -10.29 -21.58
CA ARG A 310 -16.43 -9.27 -22.03
C ARG A 310 -15.77 -7.94 -22.41
N GLU A 311 -16.40 -7.21 -23.31
CA GLU A 311 -15.99 -5.83 -23.62
C GLU A 311 -16.14 -4.91 -22.40
N GLU A 312 -17.12 -5.16 -21.53
CA GLU A 312 -17.27 -4.35 -20.32
C GLU A 312 -16.07 -4.46 -19.36
N PHE A 313 -15.33 -5.57 -19.39
CA PHE A 313 -14.04 -5.66 -18.69
C PHE A 313 -13.07 -4.59 -19.21
N VAL A 314 -13.00 -4.44 -20.54
CA VAL A 314 -12.10 -3.48 -21.19
C VAL A 314 -12.43 -2.06 -20.76
N ASP A 315 -13.69 -1.66 -20.86
CA ASP A 315 -14.12 -0.32 -20.46
C ASP A 315 -13.85 -0.05 -18.97
N PHE A 316 -14.22 -1.00 -18.10
CA PHE A 316 -14.08 -0.83 -16.67
C PHE A 316 -12.61 -0.74 -16.23
N TRP A 317 -11.75 -1.63 -16.72
CA TRP A 317 -10.34 -1.61 -16.37
C TRP A 317 -9.58 -0.47 -17.06
N THR A 318 -10.06 0.04 -18.20
CA THR A 318 -9.57 1.29 -18.78
C THR A 318 -9.84 2.46 -17.85
N MET A 319 -11.05 2.58 -17.31
CA MET A 319 -11.37 3.61 -16.31
C MET A 319 -10.49 3.48 -15.06
N ARG A 320 -10.28 2.26 -14.54
CA ARG A 320 -9.41 2.04 -13.37
C ARG A 320 -7.96 2.44 -13.64
N LEU A 321 -7.43 2.12 -14.82
CA LEU A 321 -6.09 2.56 -15.22
C LEU A 321 -6.04 4.08 -15.47
N ALA A 322 -7.09 4.67 -16.03
CA ALA A 322 -7.19 6.12 -16.22
C ALA A 322 -7.20 6.87 -14.88
N ASP A 323 -7.83 6.31 -13.84
CA ASP A 323 -7.74 6.83 -12.47
C ASP A 323 -6.32 6.75 -11.90
N LEU A 324 -5.63 5.61 -12.09
CA LEU A 324 -4.25 5.39 -11.64
C LEU A 324 -3.26 6.31 -12.36
N LEU A 325 -3.45 6.50 -13.67
CA LEU A 325 -2.61 7.28 -14.57
C LEU A 325 -3.02 8.77 -14.65
N LEU A 326 -4.04 9.16 -13.87
CA LEU A 326 -4.50 10.55 -13.73
C LEU A 326 -4.92 11.22 -15.05
N ILE A 327 -5.61 10.46 -15.93
CA ILE A 327 -6.11 10.93 -17.23
C ILE A 327 -7.34 11.83 -17.01
N SER A 328 -7.11 13.12 -16.75
CA SER A 328 -8.16 14.09 -16.39
C SER A 328 -8.67 14.94 -17.56
N GLY A 329 -7.85 15.15 -18.60
CA GLY A 329 -8.11 16.15 -19.65
C GLY A 329 -7.70 17.58 -19.30
N ARG A 330 -7.03 17.79 -18.16
CA ARG A 330 -6.56 19.12 -17.70
C ARG A 330 -5.09 19.42 -18.03
N ARG A 331 -4.31 18.41 -18.43
CA ARG A 331 -2.83 18.47 -18.59
C ARG A 331 -2.35 18.52 -20.05
N GLY A 332 -3.27 18.42 -21.01
CA GLY A 332 -3.03 18.42 -22.44
C GLY A 332 -4.26 18.91 -23.21
N SER A 333 -4.19 18.85 -24.54
CA SER A 333 -5.36 19.11 -25.39
C SER A 333 -6.40 18.00 -25.24
N GLU A 334 -7.63 18.27 -25.67
CA GLU A 334 -8.70 17.27 -25.72
C GLU A 334 -8.28 16.07 -26.58
N GLU A 335 -7.67 16.34 -27.74
CA GLU A 335 -7.17 15.33 -28.65
C GLU A 335 -6.08 14.45 -28.04
N ALA A 336 -5.07 15.05 -27.40
CA ALA A 336 -4.01 14.31 -26.72
C ALA A 336 -4.55 13.41 -25.60
N THR A 337 -5.55 13.89 -24.86
CA THR A 337 -6.24 13.11 -23.82
C THR A 337 -6.99 11.92 -24.41
N ARG A 338 -7.70 12.13 -25.53
CA ARG A 338 -8.42 11.08 -26.24
C ARG A 338 -7.47 9.99 -26.74
N VAL A 339 -6.38 10.38 -27.42
CA VAL A 339 -5.34 9.44 -27.92
C VAL A 339 -4.72 8.64 -26.77
N TYR A 340 -4.46 9.29 -25.62
CA TYR A 340 -3.93 8.58 -24.45
C TYR A 340 -4.93 7.55 -23.90
N HIS A 341 -6.19 7.95 -23.71
CA HIS A 341 -7.23 7.07 -23.21
C HIS A 341 -7.49 5.88 -24.15
N GLU A 342 -7.60 6.13 -25.46
CA GLU A 342 -7.77 5.08 -26.48
C GLU A 342 -6.59 4.11 -26.50
N TRP A 343 -5.36 4.63 -26.33
CA TRP A 343 -4.19 3.77 -26.20
C TRP A 343 -4.29 2.86 -24.97
N VAL A 344 -4.66 3.39 -23.79
CA VAL A 344 -4.85 2.57 -22.58
C VAL A 344 -5.93 1.52 -22.81
N ARG A 345 -7.06 1.91 -23.41
CA ARG A 345 -8.15 0.97 -23.75
C ARG A 345 -7.68 -0.16 -24.65
N ALA A 346 -6.88 0.16 -25.68
CA ALA A 346 -6.31 -0.84 -26.57
C ALA A 346 -5.34 -1.80 -25.86
N GLN A 347 -4.57 -1.33 -24.87
CA GLN A 347 -3.71 -2.23 -24.08
C GLN A 347 -4.53 -3.20 -23.22
N VAL A 348 -5.60 -2.72 -22.58
CA VAL A 348 -6.49 -3.59 -21.79
C VAL A 348 -7.18 -4.62 -22.68
N ALA A 349 -7.67 -4.19 -23.86
CA ALA A 349 -8.33 -5.06 -24.83
C ALA A 349 -7.41 -6.20 -25.30
N ARG A 350 -6.15 -5.89 -25.59
CA ARG A 350 -5.14 -6.88 -26.01
C ARG A 350 -4.60 -7.76 -24.88
N ASN A 351 -4.98 -7.48 -23.62
CA ASN A 351 -4.40 -8.10 -22.45
C ASN A 351 -2.86 -7.93 -22.40
N THR A 352 -2.38 -6.73 -22.74
CA THR A 352 -0.95 -6.43 -22.71
C THR A 352 -0.38 -6.67 -21.30
N PRO A 353 0.74 -7.40 -21.15
CA PRO A 353 1.45 -7.53 -19.89
C PRO A 353 1.67 -6.19 -19.18
N PHE A 354 1.40 -6.13 -17.88
CA PHE A 354 1.44 -4.84 -17.17
C PHE A 354 2.85 -4.22 -17.15
N ASP A 355 3.89 -5.05 -17.18
CA ASP A 355 5.27 -4.61 -17.29
C ASP A 355 5.58 -4.00 -18.67
N GLU A 356 5.03 -4.54 -19.76
CA GLU A 356 5.12 -3.93 -21.08
C GLU A 356 4.40 -2.58 -21.14
N LEU A 357 3.22 -2.48 -20.53
CA LEU A 357 2.48 -1.22 -20.39
C LEU A 357 3.32 -0.17 -19.63
N ALA A 358 3.95 -0.56 -18.52
CA ALA A 358 4.81 0.32 -17.74
C ALA A 358 6.05 0.75 -18.52
N ARG A 359 6.71 -0.17 -19.25
CA ARG A 359 7.87 0.15 -20.11
C ARG A 359 7.48 1.14 -21.21
N ALA A 360 6.34 0.95 -21.87
CA ALA A 360 5.85 1.86 -22.89
C ALA A 360 5.61 3.27 -22.34
N LEU A 361 4.95 3.40 -21.18
CA LEU A 361 4.73 4.69 -20.52
C LEU A 361 6.05 5.38 -20.15
N LEU A 362 6.96 4.65 -19.50
CA LEU A 362 8.22 5.21 -18.98
C LEU A 362 9.23 5.60 -20.05
N THR A 363 9.15 5.04 -21.27
CA THR A 363 10.17 5.25 -22.31
C THR A 363 9.67 6.02 -23.53
N SER A 364 8.38 6.35 -23.57
CA SER A 364 7.77 7.00 -24.72
C SER A 364 8.34 8.38 -25.07
N SER A 365 8.33 8.70 -26.35
CA SER A 365 8.66 10.01 -26.91
C SER A 365 7.90 10.17 -28.22
N GLY A 366 7.37 11.35 -28.46
CA GLY A 366 6.47 11.58 -29.57
C GLY A 366 5.53 12.75 -29.34
N ARG A 367 4.69 13.00 -30.34
CA ARG A 367 3.66 14.03 -30.29
C ARG A 367 2.50 13.54 -29.43
N LEU A 368 2.04 14.31 -28.45
CA LEU A 368 0.99 13.89 -27.51
C LEU A 368 -0.34 13.56 -28.20
N SER A 369 -0.63 14.23 -29.31
CA SER A 369 -1.80 13.96 -30.17
C SER A 369 -1.67 12.73 -31.09
N ALA A 370 -0.52 12.04 -31.11
CA ALA A 370 -0.30 10.86 -31.95
C ALA A 370 0.28 9.65 -31.18
N ASP A 371 1.07 9.91 -30.13
CA ASP A 371 1.65 8.92 -29.24
C ASP A 371 0.98 9.00 -27.86
N GLY A 372 0.03 8.10 -27.62
CA GLY A 372 -0.72 8.03 -26.37
C GLY A 372 0.18 8.00 -25.12
N PRO A 373 1.14 7.07 -25.02
CA PRO A 373 2.04 6.93 -23.86
C PRO A 373 2.80 8.19 -23.46
N SER A 374 3.20 9.02 -24.42
CA SER A 374 3.93 10.28 -24.16
C SER A 374 3.14 11.23 -23.24
N ASN A 375 1.81 11.12 -23.20
CA ASN A 375 0.97 11.89 -22.29
C ASN A 375 1.25 11.61 -20.81
N PHE A 376 1.88 10.48 -20.46
CA PHE A 376 2.31 10.20 -19.09
C PHE A 376 3.24 11.28 -18.53
N PHE A 377 4.08 11.88 -19.39
CA PHE A 377 4.99 12.96 -19.00
C PHE A 377 4.30 14.32 -18.80
N THR A 378 3.01 14.43 -19.11
CA THR A 378 2.24 15.66 -18.80
C THR A 378 1.86 15.77 -17.32
N LEU A 379 2.08 14.72 -16.53
CA LEU A 379 1.81 14.72 -15.09
C LEU A 379 2.71 15.69 -14.32
N ALA A 380 3.89 15.98 -14.84
CA ALA A 380 4.90 16.77 -14.17
C ALA A 380 5.54 17.77 -15.14
N SER A 381 5.95 18.93 -14.60
CA SER A 381 6.75 19.92 -15.32
C SER A 381 8.25 19.82 -15.03
N ASP A 382 8.63 19.03 -14.02
CA ASP A 382 10.02 18.86 -13.60
C ASP A 382 10.33 17.40 -13.21
N PRO A 383 11.60 16.97 -13.27
CA PRO A 383 11.98 15.57 -13.10
C PRO A 383 11.68 15.02 -11.71
N ARG A 384 11.64 15.86 -10.67
CA ARG A 384 11.37 15.45 -9.29
C ARG A 384 9.90 15.09 -9.11
N ASP A 385 9.00 15.91 -9.63
CA ASP A 385 7.57 15.62 -9.63
C ASP A 385 7.26 14.36 -10.46
N MET A 386 7.95 14.18 -11.60
CA MET A 386 7.81 12.95 -12.40
C MET A 386 8.26 11.70 -11.62
N ALA A 387 9.34 11.81 -10.86
CA ALA A 387 9.85 10.73 -10.00
C ALA A 387 8.84 10.36 -8.90
N GLU A 388 8.17 11.34 -8.30
CA GLU A 388 7.11 11.10 -7.32
C GLU A 388 5.92 10.36 -7.94
N HIS A 389 5.47 10.79 -9.13
CA HIS A 389 4.39 10.10 -9.85
C HIS A 389 4.77 8.66 -10.24
N ALA A 390 5.95 8.45 -10.82
CA ALA A 390 6.43 7.12 -11.21
C ALA A 390 6.63 6.19 -10.00
N GLY A 391 7.23 6.69 -8.92
CA GLY A 391 7.43 5.95 -7.68
C GLY A 391 6.10 5.56 -7.02
N ARG A 392 5.13 6.48 -6.98
CA ARG A 392 3.81 6.20 -6.44
C ARG A 392 3.06 5.18 -7.30
N ILE A 393 2.93 5.42 -8.61
CA ILE A 393 2.12 4.60 -9.53
C ILE A 393 2.69 3.18 -9.62
N PHE A 394 3.98 3.04 -9.93
CA PHE A 394 4.55 1.74 -10.29
C PHE A 394 5.24 1.03 -9.13
N LEU A 395 5.71 1.74 -8.10
CA LEU A 395 6.40 1.12 -6.95
C LEU A 395 5.58 1.19 -5.66
N GLY A 396 4.45 1.91 -5.65
CA GLY A 396 3.69 2.13 -4.42
C GLY A 396 4.55 2.75 -3.32
N ALA A 397 5.44 3.68 -3.71
CA ALA A 397 6.37 4.34 -2.82
C ALA A 397 6.08 5.85 -2.76
N GLN A 398 5.80 6.36 -1.57
CA GLN A 398 5.58 7.78 -1.31
C GLN A 398 6.91 8.46 -0.98
N ILE A 399 7.69 8.83 -2.00
CA ILE A 399 9.03 9.39 -1.80
C ILE A 399 9.06 10.91 -1.59
N ALA A 400 7.93 11.61 -1.67
CA ALA A 400 7.86 13.08 -1.66
C ALA A 400 8.52 13.73 -0.42
N CYS A 401 8.36 13.14 0.78
CA CYS A 401 9.03 13.67 1.98
C CYS A 401 10.55 13.65 1.84
N ALA A 402 11.11 12.70 1.08
CA ALA A 402 12.54 12.57 0.81
C ALA A 402 13.12 13.75 0.02
N ARG A 403 12.29 14.58 -0.63
CA ARG A 403 12.74 15.74 -1.42
C ARG A 403 13.60 16.71 -0.61
N CYS A 404 13.16 17.03 0.61
CA CYS A 404 13.75 18.07 1.45
C CYS A 404 14.58 17.52 2.62
N HIS A 405 14.23 16.34 3.12
CA HIS A 405 14.92 15.63 4.20
C HIS A 405 14.67 14.13 4.04
N ALA A 406 15.45 13.25 4.65
CA ALA A 406 15.15 11.81 4.57
C ALA A 406 13.77 11.45 5.18
N HIS A 407 13.13 10.42 4.62
CA HIS A 407 11.73 10.10 4.91
C HIS A 407 11.51 9.74 6.40
N PRO A 408 10.51 10.28 7.10
CA PRO A 408 10.38 10.12 8.55
C PRO A 408 9.98 8.71 9.01
N THR A 409 9.40 7.90 8.11
CA THR A 409 8.89 6.55 8.39
C THR A 409 9.35 5.51 7.39
N ASP A 410 10.23 5.86 6.44
CA ASP A 410 10.72 4.95 5.41
C ASP A 410 12.25 5.06 5.31
N ARG A 411 12.88 4.20 4.51
CA ARG A 411 14.33 4.11 4.32
C ARG A 411 14.90 5.14 3.35
N TRP A 412 14.04 5.90 2.66
CA TRP A 412 14.47 6.79 1.57
C TRP A 412 15.22 8.01 2.08
N THR A 413 16.43 8.21 1.58
CA THR A 413 17.23 9.41 1.84
C THR A 413 16.94 10.52 0.81
N GLN A 414 17.37 11.74 1.12
CA GLN A 414 17.30 12.83 0.14
C GLN A 414 18.13 12.54 -1.11
N GLU A 415 19.29 11.91 -0.96
CA GLU A 415 20.11 11.50 -2.10
C GLU A 415 19.39 10.45 -2.95
N ASP A 416 18.74 9.44 -2.35
CA ASP A 416 17.96 8.44 -3.09
C ASP A 416 16.86 9.09 -3.93
N TYR A 417 16.16 10.08 -3.37
CA TYR A 417 15.13 10.82 -4.09
C TYR A 417 15.68 11.54 -5.32
N HIS A 418 16.73 12.36 -5.16
CA HIS A 418 17.25 13.17 -6.25
C HIS A 418 17.95 12.32 -7.32
N ARG A 419 18.62 11.23 -6.92
CA ARG A 419 19.17 10.26 -7.89
C ARG A 419 18.10 9.48 -8.64
N PHE A 420 16.97 9.18 -8.00
CA PHE A 420 15.84 8.59 -8.71
C PHE A 420 15.22 9.59 -9.69
N ALA A 421 15.10 10.87 -9.29
CA ALA A 421 14.66 11.93 -10.19
C ALA A 421 15.59 12.16 -11.39
N ALA A 422 16.88 11.90 -11.26
CA ALA A 422 17.85 12.07 -12.34
C ALA A 422 17.55 11.20 -13.59
N TYR A 423 16.75 10.13 -13.46
CA TYR A 423 16.25 9.36 -14.62
C TYR A 423 15.36 10.19 -15.56
N PHE A 424 14.67 11.20 -15.03
CA PHE A 424 13.75 12.05 -15.78
C PHE A 424 14.37 13.40 -16.18
N ALA A 425 15.61 13.67 -15.76
CA ALA A 425 16.27 14.98 -15.91
C ALA A 425 16.39 15.47 -17.36
N ARG A 426 16.39 14.54 -18.32
CA ARG A 426 16.57 14.81 -19.75
C ARG A 426 15.27 14.77 -20.54
N VAL A 427 14.13 14.59 -19.87
CA VAL A 427 12.82 14.66 -20.50
C VAL A 427 12.44 16.13 -20.65
N SER A 428 12.12 16.54 -21.87
CA SER A 428 11.59 17.86 -22.14
C SER A 428 10.29 17.79 -22.93
N ARG A 429 9.45 18.82 -22.73
CA ARG A 429 8.23 19.03 -23.47
C ARG A 429 8.37 20.31 -24.29
N GLU A 430 8.35 20.17 -25.62
CA GLU A 430 8.35 21.30 -26.56
C GLU A 430 6.98 21.38 -27.22
N GLY A 431 6.12 22.25 -26.68
CA GLY A 431 4.72 22.35 -27.11
C GLY A 431 3.95 21.05 -26.89
N ASP A 432 3.63 20.36 -27.99
CA ASP A 432 2.90 19.09 -28.03
C ASP A 432 3.82 17.86 -28.22
N PHE A 433 5.13 18.01 -28.08
CA PHE A 433 6.09 16.91 -28.29
C PHE A 433 6.88 16.60 -27.02
N ILE A 434 6.97 15.32 -26.67
CA ILE A 434 7.84 14.80 -25.61
C ILE A 434 9.07 14.17 -26.22
N GLN A 435 10.24 14.53 -25.70
CA GLN A 435 11.51 13.93 -26.10
C GLN A 435 12.41 13.70 -24.89
N SER A 436 13.35 12.77 -25.03
CA SER A 436 14.48 12.60 -24.11
C SER A 436 15.74 13.08 -24.81
N GLY A 437 16.33 14.17 -24.31
CA GLY A 437 17.55 14.78 -24.85
C GLY A 437 18.82 14.20 -24.24
N GLU A 438 19.96 14.79 -24.62
CA GLU A 438 21.28 14.43 -24.06
C GLU A 438 21.70 15.32 -22.87
N ARG A 439 20.99 16.43 -22.65
CA ARG A 439 21.29 17.44 -21.63
C ARG A 439 20.21 17.48 -20.56
N GLY A 440 20.61 17.83 -19.34
CA GLY A 440 19.74 17.94 -18.17
C GLY A 440 20.24 17.05 -17.04
N GLU A 441 20.44 17.65 -15.87
CA GLU A 441 20.90 16.96 -14.67
C GLU A 441 20.07 17.39 -13.45
N VAL A 442 19.90 16.49 -12.50
CA VAL A 442 19.38 16.85 -11.17
C VAL A 442 20.56 17.10 -10.27
N GLU A 443 20.67 18.32 -9.76
CA GLU A 443 21.74 18.69 -8.83
C GLU A 443 21.44 18.26 -7.40
N HIS A 444 22.50 17.93 -6.67
CA HIS A 444 22.43 17.68 -5.25
C HIS A 444 22.10 18.98 -4.50
N PRO A 445 21.02 19.04 -3.69
CA PRO A 445 20.56 20.29 -3.07
C PRO A 445 21.58 21.01 -2.19
N LYS A 446 22.59 20.29 -1.67
CA LYS A 446 23.62 20.87 -0.80
C LYS A 446 24.91 21.24 -1.53
N THR A 447 25.34 20.44 -2.51
CA THR A 447 26.66 20.61 -3.15
C THR A 447 26.57 21.27 -4.52
N GLY A 448 25.37 21.30 -5.14
CA GLY A 448 25.18 21.78 -6.51
C GLY A 448 25.74 20.84 -7.57
N GLU A 449 26.35 19.72 -7.17
CA GLU A 449 26.94 18.77 -8.11
C GLU A 449 25.87 17.93 -8.81
N PRO A 450 26.04 17.60 -10.11
CA PRO A 450 25.12 16.75 -10.83
C PRO A 450 25.10 15.33 -10.23
N LEU A 451 23.91 14.76 -10.08
CA LEU A 451 23.72 13.42 -9.53
C LEU A 451 23.49 12.39 -10.65
N GLU A 452 24.34 11.36 -10.65
CA GLU A 452 24.11 10.18 -11.49
C GLU A 452 22.82 9.44 -11.09
N PRO A 453 21.99 9.01 -12.06
CA PRO A 453 20.79 8.23 -11.81
C PRO A 453 21.06 6.98 -10.98
N ARG A 454 20.14 6.65 -10.07
CA ARG A 454 20.22 5.44 -9.26
C ARG A 454 18.83 4.93 -8.94
N PRO A 455 18.56 3.61 -9.11
CA PRO A 455 17.28 3.07 -8.72
C PRO A 455 17.03 3.19 -7.21
N LEU A 456 15.77 3.29 -6.80
CA LEU A 456 15.42 3.38 -5.38
C LEU A 456 15.92 2.13 -4.62
N GLY A 457 16.78 2.36 -3.61
CA GLY A 457 17.33 1.30 -2.77
C GLY A 457 18.50 0.53 -3.38
N ALA A 458 18.95 0.88 -4.60
CA ALA A 458 20.17 0.33 -5.18
C ALA A 458 21.43 0.93 -4.52
N ARG A 459 22.49 0.13 -4.39
CA ARG A 459 23.76 0.56 -3.78
C ARG A 459 24.65 1.38 -4.72
N ALA A 460 24.58 1.08 -6.01
CA ALA A 460 25.36 1.75 -7.03
C ALA A 460 24.43 2.28 -8.12
N SER A 461 24.82 3.39 -8.73
CA SER A 461 24.23 3.84 -9.98
C SER A 461 24.43 2.74 -11.03
N THR A 462 23.38 2.48 -11.78
CA THR A 462 23.49 1.71 -13.00
C THR A 462 23.96 2.72 -14.05
N ALA A 463 25.15 2.54 -14.62
CA ALA A 463 25.62 3.41 -15.70
C ALA A 463 24.72 3.11 -16.91
N PRO A 464 23.91 4.07 -17.39
CA PRO A 464 22.97 3.79 -18.47
C PRO A 464 23.73 3.26 -19.69
N GLN A 465 23.39 2.06 -20.14
CA GLN A 465 24.01 1.43 -21.32
C GLN A 465 23.57 2.10 -22.65
N GLY A 466 22.92 3.27 -22.60
CA GLY A 466 22.40 4.01 -23.76
C GLY A 466 22.06 5.46 -23.42
N ALA A 467 21.65 6.23 -24.45
CA ALA A 467 21.41 7.68 -24.32
C ALA A 467 20.22 8.02 -23.40
N ASP A 468 19.13 7.23 -23.45
CA ASP A 468 17.93 7.47 -22.65
C ASP A 468 17.94 6.70 -21.32
N ARG A 469 18.16 7.45 -20.24
CA ARG A 469 18.19 6.96 -18.85
C ARG A 469 16.90 6.21 -18.47
N ARG A 470 15.76 6.56 -19.06
CA ARG A 470 14.47 5.94 -18.72
C ARG A 470 14.35 4.49 -19.17
N VAL A 471 15.07 4.08 -20.21
CA VAL A 471 15.07 2.67 -20.67
C VAL A 471 15.64 1.77 -19.58
N GLU A 472 16.71 2.21 -18.93
CA GLU A 472 17.30 1.50 -17.80
C GLU A 472 16.38 1.48 -16.59
N LEU A 473 15.76 2.62 -16.27
CA LEU A 473 14.75 2.70 -15.21
C LEU A 473 13.63 1.69 -15.46
N ALA A 474 13.07 1.68 -16.66
CA ALA A 474 11.97 0.80 -17.03
C ALA A 474 12.38 -0.68 -16.96
N ARG A 475 13.60 -1.02 -17.42
CA ARG A 475 14.18 -2.37 -17.29
C ARG A 475 14.33 -2.79 -15.82
N TRP A 476 14.87 -1.91 -14.97
CA TRP A 476 15.02 -2.21 -13.55
C TRP A 476 13.66 -2.35 -12.85
N MET A 477 12.74 -1.39 -13.04
CA MET A 477 11.42 -1.38 -12.39
C MET A 477 10.64 -2.65 -12.71
N THR A 478 10.71 -3.10 -13.96
CA THR A 478 9.95 -4.26 -14.44
C THR A 478 10.71 -5.59 -14.38
N SER A 479 11.93 -5.59 -13.81
CA SER A 479 12.70 -6.81 -13.63
C SER A 479 12.01 -7.76 -12.64
N PRO A 480 12.02 -9.09 -12.89
CA PRO A 480 11.58 -10.09 -11.91
C PRO A 480 12.23 -9.97 -10.53
N ASP A 481 13.45 -9.43 -10.45
CA ASP A 481 14.17 -9.23 -9.18
C ASP A 481 13.65 -8.01 -8.39
N THR A 482 12.99 -7.06 -9.06
CA THR A 482 12.43 -5.85 -8.45
C THR A 482 11.01 -6.13 -7.94
N THR A 483 10.95 -6.80 -6.79
CA THR A 483 9.66 -7.23 -6.19
C THR A 483 8.68 -6.09 -5.90
N GLN A 484 9.15 -4.85 -5.74
CA GLN A 484 8.33 -3.71 -5.38
C GLN A 484 7.27 -3.39 -6.46
N PHE A 485 7.61 -3.53 -7.74
CA PHE A 485 6.70 -3.26 -8.85
C PHE A 485 5.49 -4.18 -8.82
N SER A 486 5.73 -5.50 -8.83
CA SER A 486 4.67 -6.51 -8.82
C SER A 486 3.85 -6.43 -7.53
N ARG A 487 4.47 -6.15 -6.37
CA ARG A 487 3.75 -5.93 -5.11
C ARG A 487 2.79 -4.74 -5.17
N ALA A 488 3.20 -3.63 -5.79
CA ALA A 488 2.38 -2.43 -5.88
C ALA A 488 1.14 -2.65 -6.77
N ILE A 489 1.28 -3.39 -7.87
CA ILE A 489 0.15 -3.72 -8.76
C ILE A 489 -0.77 -4.75 -8.10
N VAL A 490 -0.20 -5.82 -7.55
CA VAL A 490 -0.96 -6.86 -6.83
C VAL A 490 -1.78 -6.25 -5.69
N ASN A 491 -1.20 -5.36 -4.88
CA ASN A 491 -1.89 -4.77 -3.74
C ASN A 491 -3.10 -3.91 -4.17
N ARG A 492 -3.00 -3.21 -5.31
CA ARG A 492 -4.10 -2.40 -5.87
C ARG A 492 -5.23 -3.26 -6.42
N VAL A 493 -4.90 -4.29 -7.18
CA VAL A 493 -5.91 -5.25 -7.69
C VAL A 493 -6.56 -5.99 -6.53
N TRP A 494 -5.77 -6.38 -5.53
CA TRP A 494 -6.27 -6.98 -4.30
C TRP A 494 -7.25 -6.06 -3.57
N ARG A 495 -6.92 -4.78 -3.37
CA ARG A 495 -7.85 -3.82 -2.75
C ARG A 495 -9.15 -3.71 -3.53
N HIS A 496 -9.07 -3.65 -4.85
CA HIS A 496 -10.25 -3.57 -5.70
C HIS A 496 -11.16 -4.81 -5.52
N MET A 497 -10.57 -6.00 -5.62
CA MET A 497 -11.32 -7.26 -5.53
C MET A 497 -11.81 -7.55 -4.10
N MET A 498 -10.98 -7.35 -3.08
CA MET A 498 -11.23 -7.76 -1.70
C MET A 498 -11.72 -6.63 -0.79
N GLY A 499 -11.78 -5.38 -1.28
CA GLY A 499 -12.26 -4.20 -0.56
C GLY A 499 -11.22 -3.45 0.26
N ARG A 500 -10.12 -4.11 0.64
CA ARG A 500 -8.99 -3.51 1.34
C ARG A 500 -7.67 -4.09 0.89
N GLY A 501 -6.65 -3.25 0.71
CA GLY A 501 -5.31 -3.70 0.35
C GLY A 501 -4.69 -4.59 1.42
N LEU A 502 -3.76 -5.47 1.03
CA LEU A 502 -2.89 -6.18 1.98
C LEU A 502 -2.01 -5.18 2.73
N VAL A 503 -1.58 -4.12 2.05
CA VAL A 503 -1.04 -2.88 2.62
C VAL A 503 -2.06 -1.77 2.40
N GLU A 504 -2.36 -0.99 3.43
CA GLU A 504 -3.24 0.19 3.36
C GLU A 504 -2.53 1.36 4.04
N PRO A 505 -2.43 2.56 3.43
CA PRO A 505 -2.84 2.91 2.07
C PRO A 505 -2.19 2.06 0.96
N VAL A 506 -2.88 1.84 -0.16
CA VAL A 506 -2.39 0.92 -1.22
C VAL A 506 -1.12 1.34 -1.93
N ASP A 507 -0.70 2.59 -1.76
CA ASP A 507 0.49 3.17 -2.36
C ASP A 507 1.56 3.55 -1.32
N ASP A 508 1.47 3.04 -0.10
CA ASP A 508 2.45 3.23 1.00
C ASP A 508 3.13 1.88 1.36
N LEU A 509 3.72 1.22 0.36
CA LEU A 509 4.43 -0.05 0.53
C LEU A 509 5.83 0.18 1.09
N ARG A 510 5.91 0.34 2.41
CA ARG A 510 7.16 0.56 3.15
C ARG A 510 7.42 -0.50 4.23
N PRO A 511 8.67 -0.72 4.66
CA PRO A 511 8.99 -1.71 5.70
C PRO A 511 8.24 -1.51 7.03
N THR A 512 7.87 -0.27 7.33
CA THR A 512 7.19 0.15 8.55
C THR A 512 5.67 0.17 8.40
N ASN A 513 5.14 -0.14 7.22
CA ASN A 513 3.73 -0.41 6.95
C ASN A 513 3.61 -1.79 6.26
N PRO A 514 3.95 -2.88 6.97
CA PRO A 514 3.97 -4.20 6.35
C PRO A 514 2.56 -4.67 6.02
N ALA A 515 2.47 -5.62 5.07
CA ALA A 515 1.20 -6.24 4.72
C ALA A 515 0.59 -7.00 5.90
N THR A 516 -0.75 -7.05 5.95
CA THR A 516 -1.49 -7.89 6.91
C THR A 516 -1.15 -9.37 6.74
N HIS A 517 -0.85 -9.77 5.50
CA HIS A 517 -0.37 -11.11 5.14
C HIS A 517 0.91 -10.98 4.26
N PRO A 518 2.10 -10.83 4.87
CA PRO A 518 3.34 -10.63 4.12
C PRO A 518 3.65 -11.78 3.16
N GLY A 519 3.45 -13.03 3.60
CA GLY A 519 3.64 -14.22 2.77
C GLY A 519 2.69 -14.28 1.58
N LEU A 520 1.44 -13.86 1.75
CA LEU A 520 0.46 -13.80 0.67
C LEU A 520 0.82 -12.73 -0.37
N LEU A 521 1.19 -11.51 0.06
CA LEU A 521 1.62 -10.46 -0.86
C LEU A 521 2.84 -10.90 -1.68
N ALA A 522 3.82 -11.54 -1.03
CA ALA A 522 5.01 -12.05 -1.71
C ALA A 522 4.67 -13.18 -2.71
N ALA A 523 3.79 -14.11 -2.33
CA ALA A 523 3.36 -15.20 -3.19
C ALA A 523 2.54 -14.71 -4.39
N LEU A 524 1.61 -13.76 -4.20
CA LEU A 524 0.87 -13.13 -5.30
C LEU A 524 1.79 -12.34 -6.25
N ALA A 525 2.76 -11.59 -5.71
CA ALA A 525 3.72 -10.88 -6.55
C ALA A 525 4.55 -11.85 -7.40
N LYS A 526 5.00 -12.97 -6.82
CA LYS A 526 5.71 -14.03 -7.53
C LYS A 526 4.83 -14.70 -8.59
N ASP A 527 3.59 -15.01 -8.25
CA ASP A 527 2.62 -15.61 -9.19
C ASP A 527 2.33 -14.68 -10.37
N PHE A 528 2.15 -13.38 -10.10
CA PHE A 528 1.93 -12.37 -11.13
C PHE A 528 3.12 -12.27 -12.11
N VAL A 529 4.36 -12.30 -11.60
CA VAL A 529 5.57 -12.34 -12.44
C VAL A 529 5.63 -13.64 -13.26
N ALA A 530 5.33 -14.79 -12.62
CA ALA A 530 5.39 -16.10 -13.27
C ALA A 530 4.37 -16.25 -14.42
N HIS A 531 3.27 -15.49 -14.37
CA HIS A 531 2.25 -15.44 -15.41
C HIS A 531 2.37 -14.19 -16.29
N GLY A 532 3.58 -13.65 -16.42
CA GLY A 532 3.88 -12.58 -17.38
C GLY A 532 3.16 -11.27 -17.11
N HIS A 533 2.93 -10.93 -15.83
CA HIS A 533 2.22 -9.71 -15.42
C HIS A 533 0.81 -9.58 -16.01
N ASP A 534 0.13 -10.72 -16.23
CA ASP A 534 -1.23 -10.78 -16.76
C ASP A 534 -2.27 -10.32 -15.70
N LEU A 535 -2.94 -9.21 -15.98
CA LEU A 535 -3.95 -8.62 -15.11
C LEU A 535 -5.20 -9.51 -14.99
N ARG A 536 -5.66 -10.12 -16.09
CA ARG A 536 -6.82 -11.02 -16.11
C ARG A 536 -6.52 -12.27 -15.29
N TRP A 537 -5.31 -12.81 -15.40
CA TRP A 537 -4.85 -13.92 -14.56
C TRP A 537 -4.92 -13.58 -13.08
N LEU A 538 -4.38 -12.42 -12.67
CA LEU A 538 -4.40 -12.00 -11.27
C LEU A 538 -5.83 -11.85 -10.73
N ILE A 539 -6.71 -11.20 -11.49
CA ILE A 539 -8.13 -11.02 -11.12
C ILE A 539 -8.82 -12.38 -10.97
N ARG A 540 -8.61 -13.26 -11.95
CA ARG A 540 -9.14 -14.63 -11.95
C ARG A 540 -8.68 -15.41 -10.71
N SER A 541 -7.38 -15.40 -10.44
CA SER A 541 -6.76 -16.10 -9.31
C SER A 541 -7.30 -15.65 -7.96
N ILE A 542 -7.75 -14.39 -7.83
CA ILE A 542 -8.43 -13.88 -6.64
C ILE A 542 -9.92 -14.30 -6.63
N ALA A 543 -10.64 -14.09 -7.74
CA ALA A 543 -12.09 -14.30 -7.81
C ALA A 543 -12.52 -15.77 -7.60
N VAL A 544 -11.66 -16.74 -7.95
CA VAL A 544 -11.95 -18.18 -7.76
C VAL A 544 -11.73 -18.68 -6.33
N THR A 545 -11.22 -17.84 -5.43
CA THR A 545 -10.94 -18.21 -4.04
C THR A 545 -12.21 -18.35 -3.22
N ARG A 546 -12.19 -19.20 -2.18
CA ARG A 546 -13.29 -19.25 -1.21
C ARG A 546 -13.35 -17.96 -0.39
N ALA A 547 -12.20 -17.33 -0.10
CA ALA A 547 -12.12 -16.06 0.61
C ALA A 547 -12.87 -14.94 -0.12
N TYR A 548 -12.67 -14.80 -1.44
CA TYR A 548 -13.43 -13.85 -2.26
C TYR A 548 -14.93 -14.16 -2.27
N GLN A 549 -15.30 -15.43 -2.10
CA GLN A 549 -16.70 -15.91 -2.15
C GLN A 549 -17.33 -16.11 -0.77
N LEU A 550 -16.79 -15.53 0.31
CA LEU A 550 -17.47 -15.51 1.61
C LEU A 550 -18.68 -14.57 1.58
N ALA A 551 -19.67 -14.79 2.43
CA ALA A 551 -20.76 -13.84 2.66
C ALA A 551 -20.22 -12.57 3.33
N SER A 552 -20.83 -11.42 3.07
CA SER A 552 -20.52 -10.17 3.79
C SER A 552 -21.15 -10.09 5.16
N ARG A 553 -22.21 -10.87 5.42
CA ARG A 553 -22.81 -10.97 6.74
C ARG A 553 -21.78 -11.50 7.74
N THR A 554 -21.47 -10.70 8.74
CA THR A 554 -20.54 -11.05 9.81
C THR A 554 -21.18 -11.96 10.86
N THR A 555 -20.36 -12.74 11.54
CA THR A 555 -20.76 -13.68 12.60
C THR A 555 -19.82 -13.57 13.80
N GLY A 556 -20.38 -13.37 14.99
CA GLY A 556 -19.62 -13.41 16.25
C GLY A 556 -18.43 -12.45 16.28
N LEU A 557 -17.23 -13.01 16.45
CA LEU A 557 -15.97 -12.29 16.65
C LEU A 557 -15.40 -11.64 15.38
N ASN A 558 -15.95 -11.94 14.21
CA ASN A 558 -15.41 -11.42 12.94
C ASN A 558 -16.00 -10.08 12.51
N ARG A 559 -16.94 -9.54 13.29
CA ARG A 559 -17.63 -8.26 13.05
C ARG A 559 -16.68 -7.06 12.98
N LEU A 560 -15.60 -7.12 13.76
CA LEU A 560 -14.60 -6.06 13.83
C LEU A 560 -13.38 -6.36 12.94
N ASP A 561 -13.38 -7.48 12.20
CA ASP A 561 -12.32 -7.74 11.25
C ASP A 561 -12.44 -6.80 10.05
N ASP A 562 -11.51 -5.87 9.94
CA ASP A 562 -11.41 -4.94 8.83
C ASP A 562 -10.23 -5.24 7.90
N ARG A 563 -9.40 -6.26 8.17
CA ARG A 563 -8.10 -6.44 7.49
C ARG A 563 -7.59 -7.87 7.29
N PHE A 564 -8.28 -8.87 7.84
CA PHE A 564 -7.89 -10.28 7.81
C PHE A 564 -8.74 -11.16 6.86
N TYR A 565 -9.71 -10.56 6.16
CA TYR A 565 -10.55 -11.19 5.14
C TYR A 565 -11.37 -12.39 5.66
N SER A 566 -11.89 -12.28 6.88
CA SER A 566 -12.79 -13.29 7.47
C SER A 566 -14.16 -13.34 6.81
N HIS A 567 -14.51 -12.33 6.00
CA HIS A 567 -15.77 -12.15 5.31
C HIS A 567 -15.56 -11.23 4.11
N ALA A 568 -16.55 -11.13 3.23
CA ALA A 568 -16.49 -10.15 2.14
C ALA A 568 -16.78 -8.74 2.68
N TYR A 569 -15.88 -7.79 2.43
CA TYR A 569 -16.11 -6.40 2.86
C TYR A 569 -17.11 -5.70 1.95
N LEU A 570 -17.95 -4.87 2.55
CA LEU A 570 -18.85 -4.00 1.82
C LEU A 570 -18.03 -2.92 1.10
N LYS A 571 -18.17 -2.85 -0.22
CA LYS A 571 -17.49 -1.87 -1.07
C LYS A 571 -18.52 -0.91 -1.64
N GLU A 572 -18.36 0.37 -1.36
CA GLU A 572 -19.15 1.41 -2.01
C GLU A 572 -18.87 1.42 -3.51
N LEU A 573 -19.93 1.51 -4.31
CA LEU A 573 -19.81 1.59 -5.76
C LEU A 573 -19.17 2.92 -6.19
N PRO A 574 -18.13 2.91 -7.04
CA PRO A 574 -17.59 4.15 -7.61
C PRO A 574 -18.65 4.96 -8.34
N ALA A 575 -18.53 6.29 -8.31
CA ALA A 575 -19.51 7.20 -8.94
C ALA A 575 -19.92 6.82 -10.38
N PRO A 576 -19.00 6.44 -11.29
CA PRO A 576 -19.39 5.97 -12.62
C PRO A 576 -20.22 4.68 -12.58
N VAL A 577 -19.81 3.71 -11.75
CA VAL A 577 -20.47 2.41 -11.64
C VAL A 577 -21.88 2.53 -11.06
N ILE A 578 -22.08 3.34 -10.01
CA ILE A 578 -23.42 3.52 -9.44
C ILE A 578 -24.35 4.30 -10.38
N LEU A 579 -23.84 5.29 -11.11
CA LEU A 579 -24.63 6.00 -12.11
C LEU A 579 -25.06 5.06 -13.25
N ASP A 580 -24.13 4.24 -13.75
CA ASP A 580 -24.40 3.22 -14.76
C ASP A 580 -25.37 2.15 -14.24
N ALA A 581 -25.25 1.76 -12.97
CA ALA A 581 -26.18 0.82 -12.34
C ALA A 581 -27.60 1.40 -12.26
N ILE A 582 -27.76 2.67 -11.88
CA ILE A 582 -29.07 3.34 -11.87
C ILE A 582 -29.65 3.35 -13.29
N ALA A 583 -28.87 3.78 -14.28
CA ALA A 583 -29.29 3.82 -15.68
C ALA A 583 -29.71 2.43 -16.21
N GLN A 584 -28.94 1.39 -15.88
CA GLN A 584 -29.25 0.01 -16.23
C GLN A 584 -30.55 -0.48 -15.59
N VAL A 585 -30.74 -0.25 -14.29
CA VAL A 585 -31.93 -0.72 -13.58
C VAL A 585 -33.19 -0.02 -14.08
N THR A 586 -33.10 1.29 -14.32
CA THR A 586 -34.25 2.08 -14.79
C THR A 586 -34.51 1.93 -16.29
N GLU A 587 -33.57 1.38 -17.08
CA GLU A 587 -33.57 1.41 -18.55
C GLU A 587 -33.64 2.83 -19.13
N VAL A 588 -33.08 3.80 -18.40
CA VAL A 588 -33.03 5.20 -18.82
C VAL A 588 -31.57 5.63 -18.82
N PRO A 589 -30.91 5.67 -19.99
CA PRO A 589 -29.49 6.00 -20.08
C PRO A 589 -29.23 7.46 -19.71
N ASP A 590 -28.02 7.72 -19.23
CA ASP A 590 -27.50 9.08 -19.15
C ASP A 590 -27.08 9.59 -20.53
N ALA A 591 -27.18 10.90 -20.72
CA ALA A 591 -26.64 11.59 -21.89
C ALA A 591 -25.38 12.35 -21.49
N PHE A 592 -24.27 12.07 -22.17
CA PHE A 592 -23.00 12.74 -21.94
C PHE A 592 -22.61 13.57 -23.18
N PRO A 593 -22.36 14.89 -23.04
CA PRO A 593 -21.98 15.72 -24.18
C PRO A 593 -20.73 15.18 -24.89
N GLY A 594 -20.81 15.03 -26.20
CA GLY A 594 -19.71 14.51 -27.04
C GLY A 594 -19.60 12.97 -27.09
N TYR A 595 -20.54 12.24 -26.48
CA TYR A 595 -20.60 10.78 -26.50
C TYR A 595 -21.89 10.30 -27.19
N PRO A 596 -21.88 9.09 -27.78
CA PRO A 596 -23.09 8.50 -28.35
C PRO A 596 -24.16 8.27 -27.28
N GLU A 597 -25.42 8.24 -27.70
CA GLU A 597 -26.53 7.87 -26.83
C GLU A 597 -26.32 6.47 -26.23
N GLY A 598 -26.61 6.32 -24.95
CA GLY A 598 -26.37 5.07 -24.22
C GLY A 598 -24.92 4.84 -23.78
N ALA A 599 -24.01 5.80 -23.99
CA ALA A 599 -22.67 5.74 -23.43
C ALA A 599 -22.71 5.63 -21.90
N ARG A 600 -21.88 4.75 -21.36
CA ARG A 600 -21.73 4.53 -19.92
C ARG A 600 -20.76 5.54 -19.31
N ALA A 601 -20.98 5.90 -18.06
CA ALA A 601 -20.08 6.76 -17.29
C ALA A 601 -18.67 6.16 -17.17
N VAL A 602 -18.53 4.83 -17.10
CA VAL A 602 -17.21 4.17 -17.13
C VAL A 602 -16.44 4.37 -18.44
N GLN A 603 -17.10 4.76 -19.53
CA GLN A 603 -16.48 4.98 -20.85
C GLN A 603 -15.97 6.42 -21.06
N LEU A 604 -16.20 7.31 -20.10
CA LEU A 604 -15.78 8.70 -20.22
C LEU A 604 -14.25 8.84 -20.18
N ILE A 605 -13.70 9.50 -21.19
CA ILE A 605 -12.25 9.67 -21.42
C ILE A 605 -11.57 10.44 -20.28
N GLY A 606 -12.21 11.50 -19.80
CA GLY A 606 -11.64 12.40 -18.81
C GLY A 606 -12.70 12.97 -17.88
N THR A 607 -12.26 13.82 -16.95
CA THR A 607 -13.13 14.35 -15.88
C THR A 607 -13.77 15.69 -16.25
N ARG A 608 -13.53 16.16 -17.48
CA ARG A 608 -14.07 17.42 -18.02
C ARG A 608 -15.47 17.31 -18.60
N THR A 609 -15.94 16.10 -18.94
CA THR A 609 -17.31 15.90 -19.42
C THR A 609 -18.29 16.36 -18.32
N PRO A 610 -19.15 17.35 -18.58
CA PRO A 610 -20.08 17.87 -17.57
C PRO A 610 -21.07 16.79 -17.12
N SER A 611 -21.18 16.58 -15.81
CA SER A 611 -22.21 15.70 -15.22
C SER A 611 -22.40 16.01 -13.74
N TYR A 612 -23.49 16.71 -13.42
CA TYR A 612 -23.85 17.03 -12.04
C TYR A 612 -24.04 15.76 -11.19
N ALA A 613 -24.62 14.71 -11.78
CA ALA A 613 -24.80 13.43 -11.09
C ALA A 613 -23.47 12.82 -10.66
N LEU A 614 -22.48 12.75 -11.55
CA LEU A 614 -21.15 12.22 -11.22
C LEU A 614 -20.42 13.08 -10.19
N ASP A 615 -20.57 14.40 -10.25
CA ASP A 615 -19.97 15.33 -9.28
C ASP A 615 -20.54 15.12 -7.86
N VAL A 616 -21.86 15.01 -7.72
CA VAL A 616 -22.52 14.77 -6.42
C VAL A 616 -22.20 13.36 -5.87
N LEU A 617 -22.11 12.36 -6.76
CA LEU A 617 -21.67 11.01 -6.41
C LEU A 617 -20.16 10.94 -6.06
N GLY A 618 -19.42 12.03 -6.22
CA GLY A 618 -18.01 12.13 -5.83
C GLY A 618 -17.06 11.44 -6.79
N ARG A 619 -17.22 11.65 -8.10
CA ARG A 619 -16.28 11.15 -9.11
C ARG A 619 -14.84 11.58 -8.80
N CYS A 620 -13.90 10.71 -9.16
CA CYS A 620 -12.47 11.00 -9.11
C CYS A 620 -12.13 12.18 -10.02
N SER A 621 -11.52 13.25 -9.49
CA SER A 621 -11.11 14.41 -10.32
C SER A 621 -9.91 14.10 -11.20
N ARG A 622 -9.12 13.08 -10.82
CA ARG A 622 -7.83 12.69 -11.43
C ARG A 622 -6.78 13.81 -11.37
N ASP A 623 -6.93 14.77 -10.45
CA ASP A 623 -5.87 15.74 -10.14
C ASP A 623 -4.80 15.11 -9.23
N ALA A 624 -5.24 14.25 -8.31
CA ALA A 624 -4.40 13.43 -7.44
C ALA A 624 -4.93 11.98 -7.43
N ALA A 625 -4.15 11.06 -6.86
CA ALA A 625 -4.52 9.64 -6.80
C ALA A 625 -5.82 9.42 -6.01
N CYS A 626 -6.78 8.74 -6.63
CA CYS A 626 -8.11 8.47 -6.06
C CYS A 626 -8.19 7.15 -5.27
N ASP A 627 -7.08 6.44 -5.15
CA ASP A 627 -6.99 5.19 -4.40
C ASP A 627 -6.78 5.42 -2.90
N GLY A 628 -6.27 6.59 -2.48
CA GLY A 628 -6.23 6.97 -1.07
C GLY A 628 -7.63 7.37 -0.61
N GLY A 629 -8.13 6.78 0.48
CA GLY A 629 -9.51 6.89 1.00
C GLY A 629 -10.00 8.29 1.42
N GLY A 630 -9.62 9.36 0.72
CA GLY A 630 -10.29 10.65 0.78
C GLY A 630 -11.78 10.47 0.48
N ARG A 631 -12.62 11.23 1.20
CA ARG A 631 -14.08 11.19 1.12
C ARG A 631 -14.56 11.07 -0.32
N ARG A 632 -15.03 9.88 -0.69
CA ARG A 632 -15.96 9.70 -1.80
C ARG A 632 -17.28 10.36 -1.38
N GLY A 633 -18.03 10.87 -2.35
CA GLY A 633 -19.21 11.70 -2.13
C GLY A 633 -20.09 11.13 -1.02
N GLY A 634 -20.45 11.96 -0.05
CA GLY A 634 -21.12 11.50 1.16
C GLY A 634 -21.58 12.66 2.01
N GLY A 635 -22.63 12.42 2.78
CA GLY A 635 -23.29 13.42 3.61
C GLY A 635 -24.65 13.85 3.08
N LEU A 636 -25.21 14.89 3.68
CA LEU A 636 -26.59 15.32 3.45
C LEU A 636 -26.88 15.66 1.98
N ALA A 637 -25.95 16.29 1.28
CA ALA A 637 -26.14 16.67 -0.13
C ALA A 637 -26.33 15.45 -1.05
N LEU A 638 -25.52 14.40 -0.89
CA LEU A 638 -25.69 13.16 -1.64
C LEU A 638 -27.01 12.47 -1.29
N ALA A 639 -27.34 12.38 0.00
CA ALA A 639 -28.60 11.77 0.44
C ALA A 639 -29.82 12.51 -0.14
N LEU A 640 -29.84 13.86 -0.05
CA LEU A 640 -30.91 14.67 -0.63
C LEU A 640 -30.98 14.55 -2.16
N HIS A 641 -29.84 14.42 -2.84
CA HIS A 641 -29.79 14.25 -4.28
C HIS A 641 -30.34 12.89 -4.74
N LEU A 642 -30.05 11.80 -4.02
CA LEU A 642 -30.63 10.49 -4.34
C LEU A 642 -32.15 10.46 -4.04
N ILE A 643 -32.57 11.06 -2.93
CA ILE A 643 -33.97 11.07 -2.50
C ILE A 643 -34.82 11.96 -3.42
N ASN A 644 -34.40 13.20 -3.69
CA ASN A 644 -35.22 14.23 -4.35
C ASN A 644 -34.70 14.64 -5.74
N GLY A 645 -33.47 14.29 -6.08
CA GLY A 645 -32.82 14.77 -7.29
C GLY A 645 -33.29 14.05 -8.56
N PRO A 646 -33.00 14.64 -9.73
CA PRO A 646 -33.42 14.11 -11.02
C PRO A 646 -32.71 12.80 -11.40
N THR A 647 -31.58 12.46 -10.78
CA THR A 647 -30.83 11.22 -11.07
C THR A 647 -31.68 9.96 -10.87
N ILE A 648 -32.57 9.95 -9.86
CA ILE A 648 -33.52 8.85 -9.65
C ILE A 648 -34.92 9.28 -10.09
N ASN A 649 -35.44 10.39 -9.55
CA ASN A 649 -36.85 10.73 -9.69
C ASN A 649 -37.32 10.97 -11.14
N ALA A 650 -36.47 11.50 -12.01
CA ALA A 650 -36.83 11.72 -13.40
C ALA A 650 -36.93 10.40 -14.21
N ARG A 651 -36.33 9.31 -13.70
CA ARG A 651 -36.27 8.01 -14.39
C ARG A 651 -37.39 7.05 -13.98
N LEU A 652 -38.09 7.32 -12.87
CA LEU A 652 -39.09 6.38 -12.33
C LEU A 652 -40.33 6.24 -13.22
N ARG A 653 -40.73 7.32 -13.90
CA ARG A 653 -41.96 7.36 -14.70
C ARG A 653 -41.81 6.79 -16.10
N SER A 654 -40.58 6.55 -16.55
CA SER A 654 -40.23 6.03 -17.87
C SER A 654 -39.37 4.77 -17.74
N GLY A 655 -38.92 4.21 -18.87
CA GLY A 655 -38.07 3.02 -18.88
C GLY A 655 -38.76 1.78 -18.33
N VAL A 656 -38.09 1.08 -17.40
CA VAL A 656 -38.47 -0.27 -16.97
C VAL A 656 -39.90 -0.37 -16.43
N VAL A 657 -40.36 0.60 -15.64
CA VAL A 657 -41.73 0.56 -15.08
C VAL A 657 -42.77 0.71 -16.19
N ALA A 658 -42.56 1.67 -17.09
CA ALA A 658 -43.45 1.88 -18.24
C ALA A 658 -43.46 0.67 -19.18
N HIS A 659 -42.29 0.06 -19.42
CA HIS A 659 -42.14 -1.16 -20.22
C HIS A 659 -42.92 -2.33 -19.61
N LEU A 660 -42.75 -2.59 -18.30
CA LEU A 660 -43.45 -3.67 -17.61
C LEU A 660 -44.97 -3.47 -17.60
N LEU A 661 -45.44 -2.23 -17.44
CA LEU A 661 -46.87 -1.91 -17.52
C LEU A 661 -47.41 -2.15 -18.94
N ALA A 662 -46.68 -1.74 -19.97
CA ALA A 662 -47.06 -1.94 -21.37
C ALA A 662 -47.11 -3.43 -21.74
N GLN A 663 -46.28 -4.26 -21.11
CA GLN A 663 -46.32 -5.72 -21.25
C GLN A 663 -47.43 -6.39 -20.44
N GLY A 664 -48.21 -5.64 -19.65
CA GLY A 664 -49.29 -6.18 -18.83
C GLY A 664 -48.81 -6.94 -17.59
N ALA A 665 -47.58 -6.72 -17.12
CA ALA A 665 -47.01 -7.42 -15.97
C ALA A 665 -47.89 -7.29 -14.72
N THR A 666 -48.04 -8.40 -14.00
CA THR A 666 -48.68 -8.44 -12.68
C THR A 666 -47.81 -7.74 -11.64
N GLY A 667 -48.40 -7.30 -10.51
CA GLY A 667 -47.62 -6.66 -9.44
C GLY A 667 -46.49 -7.57 -8.95
N ARG A 668 -46.74 -8.87 -8.83
CA ARG A 668 -45.71 -9.86 -8.46
C ARG A 668 -44.59 -9.98 -9.48
N GLU A 669 -44.90 -10.05 -10.77
CA GLU A 669 -43.87 -10.07 -11.83
C GLU A 669 -43.02 -8.80 -11.81
N MET A 670 -43.64 -7.63 -11.59
CA MET A 670 -42.91 -6.37 -11.43
C MET A 670 -42.00 -6.39 -10.21
N ILE A 671 -42.47 -6.87 -9.06
CA ILE A 671 -41.65 -7.00 -7.85
C ILE A 671 -40.44 -7.90 -8.13
N GLU A 672 -40.67 -9.10 -8.65
CA GLU A 672 -39.59 -10.05 -8.95
C GLU A 672 -38.57 -9.49 -9.94
N GLU A 673 -39.04 -8.83 -11.01
CA GLU A 673 -38.17 -8.23 -12.02
C GLU A 673 -37.33 -7.07 -11.47
N LEU A 674 -37.93 -6.15 -10.72
CA LEU A 674 -37.21 -5.00 -10.15
C LEU A 674 -36.19 -5.45 -9.09
N TYR A 675 -36.48 -6.50 -8.31
CA TYR A 675 -35.51 -7.10 -7.38
C TYR A 675 -34.33 -7.76 -8.11
N LEU A 676 -34.57 -8.50 -9.19
CA LEU A 676 -33.50 -9.11 -9.97
C LEU A 676 -32.59 -8.04 -10.60
N ARG A 677 -33.17 -6.94 -11.09
CA ARG A 677 -32.41 -5.81 -11.65
C ARG A 677 -31.59 -5.07 -10.60
N ALA A 678 -32.20 -4.68 -9.49
CA ALA A 678 -31.56 -3.85 -8.47
C ALA A 678 -30.57 -4.65 -7.61
N PHE A 679 -30.93 -5.88 -7.24
CA PHE A 679 -30.25 -6.65 -6.20
C PHE A 679 -29.66 -7.98 -6.68
N THR A 680 -29.98 -8.42 -7.91
CA THR A 680 -29.53 -9.74 -8.42
C THR A 680 -30.08 -10.90 -7.59
N ARG A 681 -31.20 -10.72 -6.89
CA ARG A 681 -31.89 -11.78 -6.13
C ARG A 681 -33.39 -11.64 -6.28
N ARG A 682 -34.11 -12.67 -5.86
CA ARG A 682 -35.56 -12.59 -5.66
C ARG A 682 -35.86 -11.91 -4.31
N PRO A 683 -37.03 -11.28 -4.15
CA PRO A 683 -37.46 -10.80 -2.84
C PRO A 683 -37.54 -11.96 -1.85
N GLU A 684 -37.16 -11.72 -0.60
CA GLU A 684 -37.44 -12.62 0.51
C GLU A 684 -38.95 -12.67 0.77
N ALA A 685 -39.45 -13.72 1.44
CA ALA A 685 -40.89 -13.91 1.65
C ALA A 685 -41.55 -12.72 2.37
N ALA A 686 -40.86 -12.11 3.34
CA ALA A 686 -41.35 -10.94 4.06
C ALA A 686 -41.38 -9.68 3.17
N GLU A 687 -40.35 -9.48 2.35
CA GLU A 687 -40.28 -8.38 1.39
C GLU A 687 -41.38 -8.50 0.33
N LEU A 688 -41.58 -9.70 -0.22
CA LEU A 688 -42.64 -9.97 -1.19
C LEU A 688 -44.02 -9.68 -0.61
N ALA A 689 -44.30 -10.15 0.61
CA ALA A 689 -45.59 -9.92 1.27
C ALA A 689 -45.84 -8.44 1.62
N GLU A 690 -44.79 -7.66 1.92
CA GLU A 690 -44.90 -6.20 2.09
C GLU A 690 -45.26 -5.53 0.77
N TRP A 691 -44.51 -5.82 -0.29
CA TRP A 691 -44.76 -5.20 -1.60
C TRP A 691 -46.09 -5.63 -2.21
N GLU A 692 -46.52 -6.89 -2.07
CA GLU A 692 -47.85 -7.32 -2.51
C GLU A 692 -48.97 -6.54 -1.80
N ARG A 693 -48.82 -6.24 -0.50
CA ARG A 693 -49.76 -5.38 0.22
C ARG A 693 -49.74 -3.95 -0.30
N MET A 694 -48.56 -3.37 -0.54
CA MET A 694 -48.43 -2.01 -1.08
C MET A 694 -49.09 -1.90 -2.46
N PHE A 695 -48.83 -2.86 -3.36
CA PHE A 695 -49.46 -2.93 -4.69
C PHE A 695 -50.98 -3.09 -4.61
N ALA A 696 -51.51 -3.82 -3.62
CA ALA A 696 -52.95 -3.95 -3.41
C ALA A 696 -53.61 -2.68 -2.87
N SER A 697 -52.88 -1.87 -2.09
CA SER A 697 -53.39 -0.63 -1.50
C SER A 697 -53.18 0.63 -2.33
N ALA A 698 -52.34 0.57 -3.37
CA ALA A 698 -51.97 1.73 -4.17
C ALA A 698 -53.13 2.22 -5.07
N SER A 699 -53.18 3.53 -5.32
CA SER A 699 -54.14 4.16 -6.23
C SER A 699 -54.07 3.59 -7.65
N ASP A 700 -52.86 3.24 -8.08
CA ASP A 700 -52.59 2.58 -9.33
C ASP A 700 -51.29 1.76 -9.24
N LYS A 701 -51.15 0.78 -10.14
CA LYS A 701 -50.00 -0.13 -10.18
C LYS A 701 -48.68 0.59 -10.52
N ALA A 702 -48.75 1.68 -11.29
CA ALA A 702 -47.55 2.42 -11.70
C ALA A 702 -46.90 3.10 -10.50
N THR A 703 -47.70 3.74 -9.64
CA THR A 703 -47.24 4.38 -8.40
C THR A 703 -46.55 3.38 -7.48
N ALA A 704 -47.15 2.20 -7.25
CA ALA A 704 -46.51 1.16 -6.42
C ALA A 704 -45.17 0.66 -6.98
N ALA A 705 -45.09 0.47 -8.31
CA ALA A 705 -43.84 0.05 -8.96
C ALA A 705 -42.76 1.14 -8.92
N GLN A 706 -43.14 2.41 -9.04
CA GLN A 706 -42.25 3.56 -8.90
C GLN A 706 -41.70 3.69 -7.49
N ASP A 707 -42.54 3.50 -6.46
CA ASP A 707 -42.14 3.54 -5.06
C ASP A 707 -41.20 2.40 -4.68
N LEU A 708 -41.46 1.20 -5.21
CA LEU A 708 -40.55 0.06 -5.09
C LEU A 708 -39.19 0.37 -5.71
N LEU A 709 -39.17 0.84 -6.95
CA LEU A 709 -37.93 1.16 -7.65
C LEU A 709 -37.15 2.28 -6.94
N TRP A 710 -37.82 3.35 -6.51
CA TRP A 710 -37.20 4.43 -5.75
C TRP A 710 -36.60 3.93 -4.44
N THR A 711 -37.32 3.07 -3.71
CA THR A 711 -36.86 2.48 -2.46
C THR A 711 -35.65 1.58 -2.69
N ALA A 712 -35.68 0.76 -3.74
CA ALA A 712 -34.56 -0.11 -4.09
C ALA A 712 -33.30 0.69 -4.40
N LEU A 713 -33.38 1.71 -5.26
CA LEU A 713 -32.25 2.55 -5.67
C LEU A 713 -31.66 3.41 -4.53
N ASN A 714 -32.47 3.74 -3.52
CA ASN A 714 -32.02 4.48 -2.33
C ASN A 714 -31.53 3.56 -1.19
N SER A 715 -31.57 2.23 -1.36
CA SER A 715 -31.16 1.28 -0.33
C SER A 715 -29.64 1.12 -0.24
N ARG A 716 -29.16 0.73 0.94
CA ARG A 716 -27.73 0.37 1.13
C ARG A 716 -27.34 -0.89 0.34
N GLU A 717 -28.26 -1.81 0.13
CA GLU A 717 -27.98 -3.03 -0.65
C GLU A 717 -27.67 -2.69 -2.11
N PHE A 718 -28.34 -1.68 -2.67
CA PHE A 718 -28.08 -1.21 -4.03
C PHE A 718 -26.73 -0.48 -4.13
N ALA A 719 -26.45 0.45 -3.21
CA ALA A 719 -25.26 1.32 -3.26
C ALA A 719 -23.93 0.61 -2.96
N TYR A 720 -23.96 -0.64 -2.48
CA TYR A 720 -22.77 -1.40 -2.09
C TYR A 720 -22.66 -2.71 -2.86
N ASN A 721 -21.42 -3.04 -3.24
CA ASN A 721 -21.01 -4.39 -3.58
C ASN A 721 -20.73 -5.17 -2.28
N HIS A 722 -21.34 -6.34 -2.11
CA HIS A 722 -21.41 -7.07 -0.86
C HIS A 722 -21.10 -8.55 -1.02
#